data_AF-A0A949JRI3-F1
#
_entry.id   AF-A0A949JRI3-F1
#
_cell.length_a   1.000
_cell.length_b   1.000
_cell.length_c   1.000
_cell.angle_alpha   90.00
_cell.angle_beta   90.00
_cell.angle_gamma   90.00
#
_symmetry.space_group_name_H-M   'P 1'
#
loop_
_entity.id
_entity.type
_entity.pdbx_description
1 polymer ?
#
loop_
_entity_poly.entity_id
_entity_poly.type
_entity_poly.pdbx_seq_one_letter_code
_entity_poly.pdbx_strand_id
1 'polypeptide(L)'
;MVRRSRSGVRCGGGSPRRACGKRPSLRGAKGCPCPAAGPGRTPASRPRPRPRPAGGRGGEEREIVAAGTYAPRCGRTRPTRVAVAAPGSGGWAAANRVRGYAPGVARRERRIGPAATTQWRTGSPTRRQRWRGAATLPSGRVRSRRGAAVHTLVTGASGYVGGRLVPELLAAGHRVRCLARTPSKLADTPWADEVEVVRGDVTDPRSLAEALDGMDAAYYLVHALGSGSGFERADAEAARTFGRACREAGVGRIVYLGGLTPAGVPERELSPHLRSRAEVGRILLDSGVPTAVLRAAVIIGSGSASFEMLRYLTERLPIMVTPSWLRTRVQPVAIRDVLRCLVGCAELPAEVARTFDVGGPDVLTYRDMMRRYAAVAELPRRIVVPVPVLTPSLSSHWVGLVTPVPSSIARPLTESLRHEVVCRENDIERYVPPPAGAPYGFDEALRLALRRIKEAQVSTRWSSASWPGAPSDPLPTDPDWSGGSLYTDERAKDVDASPQELWRVIEGIGGENGWYSLPLAWSLRGWMDRLTGGVGLRRGRRDAARLRTGDALDFWRVEAIERGQLLRLRAEMRLPGLAWLELRVVTRSDGGTEYRQRALFHPRGLAGQLYWWSVSPFHALVFGGMARNIATAANKSRDTTVKHG
;
A
#
# COMPACT_ATOMS: atom_id res chain seq x y z
N MET A 1 38.09 11.80 -33.25
CA MET A 1 39.23 11.86 -34.19
C MET A 1 39.35 10.52 -34.90
N VAL A 2 39.76 10.48 -36.16
CA VAL A 2 39.66 9.29 -37.04
C VAL A 2 40.75 8.26 -36.76
N ARG A 3 40.42 6.96 -36.78
CA ARG A 3 41.29 5.90 -37.34
C ARG A 3 40.51 4.65 -37.76
N ARG A 4 40.43 4.43 -39.08
CA ARG A 4 40.26 3.10 -39.71
C ARG A 4 41.62 2.68 -40.26
N SER A 5 41.94 1.39 -40.22
CA SER A 5 42.87 0.78 -41.18
C SER A 5 42.45 -0.67 -41.45
N ARG A 6 42.48 -1.07 -42.73
CA ARG A 6 42.21 -2.43 -43.22
C ARG A 6 43.48 -2.97 -43.86
N SER A 7 43.81 -4.23 -43.59
CA SER A 7 44.62 -5.14 -44.40
C SER A 7 44.61 -6.51 -43.70
N GLY A 8 44.43 -7.68 -44.31
CA GLY A 8 44.33 -8.06 -45.73
C GLY A 8 45.37 -9.14 -46.08
N VAL A 9 45.03 -10.08 -46.99
CA VAL A 9 45.91 -11.14 -47.60
C VAL A 9 46.12 -12.42 -46.75
N ARG A 10 46.10 -13.68 -47.25
CA ARG A 10 45.55 -14.39 -48.47
C ARG A 10 45.65 -15.94 -48.28
N CYS A 11 45.09 -16.71 -49.23
CA CYS A 11 45.33 -18.14 -49.55
C CYS A 11 44.68 -19.20 -48.63
N GLY A 12 44.18 -20.35 -49.12
CA GLY A 12 43.92 -20.78 -50.51
C GLY A 12 43.71 -22.30 -50.67
N GLY A 13 42.91 -22.73 -51.65
CA GLY A 13 42.90 -24.12 -52.20
C GLY A 13 41.76 -25.06 -51.75
N GLY A 14 41.25 -25.89 -52.68
CA GLY A 14 40.55 -27.16 -52.36
C GLY A 14 39.12 -27.35 -52.90
N SER A 15 38.96 -27.90 -54.10
CA SER A 15 37.75 -28.61 -54.58
C SER A 15 38.20 -29.65 -55.62
N PRO A 16 37.62 -30.87 -55.72
CA PRO A 16 36.42 -31.03 -56.56
C PRO A 16 35.42 -32.20 -56.25
N ARG A 17 34.13 -31.90 -56.45
CA ARG A 17 33.05 -32.67 -57.17
C ARG A 17 32.86 -34.21 -57.09
N ARG A 18 31.55 -34.58 -57.12
CA ARG A 18 30.82 -35.73 -57.77
C ARG A 18 30.20 -36.77 -56.80
N ALA A 19 29.10 -37.50 -57.11
CA ALA A 19 27.91 -37.24 -57.96
C ALA A 19 26.83 -38.38 -57.84
N CYS A 20 25.54 -38.02 -57.93
CA CYS A 20 24.40 -38.74 -58.58
C CYS A 20 23.85 -40.12 -58.11
N GLY A 21 22.51 -40.31 -58.24
CA GLY A 21 21.78 -41.60 -58.21
C GLY A 21 20.40 -41.52 -57.50
N LYS A 22 19.32 -41.04 -58.13
CA LYS A 22 18.30 -41.71 -59.01
C LYS A 22 17.15 -42.46 -58.28
N ARG A 23 15.91 -42.26 -58.81
CA ARG A 23 14.61 -42.84 -58.36
C ARG A 23 14.36 -44.26 -58.93
N PRO A 24 13.23 -44.92 -58.57
CA PRO A 24 12.06 -44.91 -59.49
C PRO A 24 10.69 -44.65 -58.82
N SER A 25 9.59 -44.81 -59.59
CA SER A 25 8.25 -44.20 -59.38
C SER A 25 7.07 -45.19 -59.49
N LEU A 26 5.84 -44.61 -59.60
CA LEU A 26 4.50 -45.18 -59.89
C LEU A 26 3.62 -45.43 -58.63
N ARG A 27 2.27 -45.24 -58.61
CA ARG A 27 1.33 -44.73 -59.65
C ARG A 27 -0.01 -44.16 -59.08
N GLY A 28 -0.38 -42.93 -59.43
CA GLY A 28 -1.79 -42.45 -59.51
C GLY A 28 -2.52 -42.09 -58.20
N ALA A 29 -3.81 -41.68 -58.21
CA ALA A 29 -4.64 -41.11 -59.30
C ALA A 29 -5.99 -40.55 -58.75
N LYS A 30 -6.69 -39.72 -59.56
CA LYS A 30 -8.03 -39.09 -59.36
C LYS A 30 -8.09 -37.97 -58.29
N GLY A 31 -8.75 -36.82 -58.50
CA GLY A 31 -9.37 -36.25 -59.71
C GLY A 31 -10.13 -34.94 -59.41
N CYS A 32 -9.79 -33.85 -60.10
CA CYS A 32 -10.53 -32.56 -60.16
C CYS A 32 -11.78 -32.68 -61.09
N PRO A 33 -12.74 -31.71 -61.20
CA PRO A 33 -12.47 -30.25 -61.27
C PRO A 33 -13.56 -29.24 -60.79
N CYS A 34 -13.21 -27.95 -60.90
CA CYS A 34 -14.13 -26.80 -60.93
C CYS A 34 -14.78 -26.59 -62.32
N PRO A 35 -15.81 -25.73 -62.43
CA PRO A 35 -16.09 -24.97 -63.65
C PRO A 35 -16.18 -23.44 -63.42
N ALA A 36 -16.22 -22.64 -64.51
CA ALA A 36 -16.25 -21.17 -64.48
C ALA A 36 -17.05 -20.55 -65.67
N ALA A 37 -17.47 -19.27 -65.51
CA ALA A 37 -18.20 -18.37 -66.44
C ALA A 37 -19.65 -18.78 -66.83
N GLY A 38 -20.67 -17.92 -67.02
CA GLY A 38 -20.93 -16.46 -66.93
C GLY A 38 -22.44 -16.22 -67.26
N PRO A 39 -23.01 -15.02 -67.57
CA PRO A 39 -22.53 -13.63 -67.48
C PRO A 39 -23.52 -12.59 -66.83
N GLY A 40 -23.03 -11.37 -66.53
CA GLY A 40 -23.70 -10.07 -66.76
C GLY A 40 -24.91 -9.57 -65.94
N ARG A 41 -24.69 -8.52 -65.11
CA ARG A 41 -25.37 -7.18 -65.16
C ARG A 41 -24.89 -6.21 -64.06
N THR A 42 -24.61 -4.97 -64.46
CA THR A 42 -24.32 -3.75 -63.65
C THR A 42 -25.64 -3.10 -63.14
N PRO A 43 -25.66 -2.16 -62.14
CA PRO A 43 -24.91 -0.88 -62.15
C PRO A 43 -24.48 -0.19 -60.81
N ALA A 44 -23.69 0.89 -60.97
CA ALA A 44 -23.47 2.08 -60.11
C ALA A 44 -23.01 1.88 -58.63
N SER A 45 -21.80 2.28 -58.18
CA SER A 45 -21.17 3.62 -58.09
C SER A 45 -21.92 4.59 -57.14
N ARG A 46 -21.35 5.18 -56.07
CA ARG A 46 -20.16 6.07 -56.00
C ARG A 46 -19.52 6.16 -54.57
N PRO A 47 -18.39 6.88 -54.34
CA PRO A 47 -17.35 6.47 -53.38
C PRO A 47 -17.20 7.26 -52.06
N ARG A 48 -16.34 6.74 -51.16
CA ARG A 48 -15.81 7.42 -49.95
C ARG A 48 -14.72 8.47 -50.29
N PRO A 49 -14.58 9.56 -49.51
CA PRO A 49 -13.46 10.50 -49.63
C PRO A 49 -12.19 10.00 -48.91
N ARG A 50 -11.02 10.47 -49.38
CA ARG A 50 -9.70 10.35 -48.71
C ARG A 50 -9.39 11.64 -47.94
N PRO A 51 -8.61 11.60 -46.83
CA PRO A 51 -8.07 12.80 -46.20
C PRO A 51 -6.81 13.32 -46.92
N ARG A 52 -6.52 14.62 -46.76
CA ARG A 52 -5.29 15.31 -47.17
C ARG A 52 -4.89 16.37 -46.10
N PRO A 53 -3.67 16.94 -46.12
CA PRO A 53 -2.77 16.81 -44.96
C PRO A 53 -2.53 18.10 -44.16
N ALA A 54 -1.63 18.00 -43.17
CA ALA A 54 -1.36 19.00 -42.15
C ALA A 54 -0.39 20.14 -42.55
N GLY A 55 -0.53 21.25 -41.81
CA GLY A 55 0.33 22.45 -41.78
C GLY A 55 -0.54 23.69 -41.48
N GLY A 56 -0.17 24.64 -40.62
CA GLY A 56 0.95 24.74 -39.68
C GLY A 56 0.99 26.14 -39.00
N ARG A 57 1.72 26.27 -37.88
CA ARG A 57 2.08 27.51 -37.14
C ARG A 57 0.97 28.32 -36.43
N GLY A 58 1.21 28.54 -35.13
CA GLY A 58 1.37 29.88 -34.53
C GLY A 58 0.12 30.67 -34.10
N GLY A 59 0.10 31.13 -32.84
CA GLY A 59 -0.86 32.12 -32.34
C GLY A 59 -1.04 32.04 -30.82
N GLU A 60 -0.59 33.07 -30.10
CA GLU A 60 -1.03 33.35 -28.72
C GLU A 60 -2.41 34.02 -28.75
N GLU A 61 -3.30 33.72 -27.80
CA GLU A 61 -3.79 34.68 -26.78
C GLU A 61 -5.07 34.22 -26.05
N ARG A 62 -5.04 34.49 -24.74
CA ARG A 62 -6.11 34.97 -23.83
C ARG A 62 -7.59 34.60 -24.08
N GLU A 63 -8.14 33.96 -23.04
CA GLU A 63 -9.30 34.43 -22.24
C GLU A 63 -10.71 34.50 -22.87
N ILE A 64 -11.70 33.90 -22.18
CA ILE A 64 -13.01 34.50 -21.82
C ILE A 64 -13.85 33.53 -20.97
N VAL A 65 -14.62 34.10 -20.04
CA VAL A 65 -15.54 33.40 -19.12
C VAL A 65 -16.99 33.54 -19.58
N ALA A 66 -17.73 32.41 -19.65
CA ALA A 66 -19.19 32.34 -19.52
C ALA A 66 -19.57 30.89 -19.15
N ALA A 67 -20.25 30.55 -18.04
CA ALA A 67 -21.55 30.99 -17.55
C ALA A 67 -22.72 30.52 -18.44
N GLY A 68 -23.39 29.44 -18.02
CA GLY A 68 -24.54 28.83 -18.71
C GLY A 68 -25.59 28.30 -17.74
N THR A 69 -26.53 29.16 -17.35
CA THR A 69 -27.73 28.85 -16.53
C THR A 69 -28.81 28.14 -17.35
N TYR A 70 -29.47 27.10 -16.80
CA TYR A 70 -30.75 26.60 -17.33
C TYR A 70 -31.64 25.95 -16.26
N ALA A 71 -32.78 26.59 -15.96
CA ALA A 71 -34.01 26.07 -15.33
C ALA A 71 -35.04 27.21 -15.24
N PRO A 72 -36.37 26.96 -15.06
CA PRO A 72 -37.16 25.75 -15.32
C PRO A 72 -38.43 26.03 -16.18
N ARG A 73 -39.26 25.00 -16.44
CA ARG A 73 -40.71 25.19 -16.70
C ARG A 73 -41.55 24.17 -15.94
N CYS A 74 -42.70 24.63 -15.45
CA CYS A 74 -43.63 23.87 -14.61
C CYS A 74 -44.62 23.02 -15.42
N GLY A 75 -45.09 21.93 -14.80
CA GLY A 75 -46.38 21.28 -15.08
C GLY A 75 -47.07 20.93 -13.75
N ARG A 76 -48.33 21.32 -13.56
CA ARG A 76 -49.14 21.04 -12.37
C ARG A 76 -50.39 20.25 -12.75
N THR A 77 -50.71 19.16 -12.03
CA THR A 77 -52.09 18.66 -11.92
C THR A 77 -52.36 17.93 -10.59
N ARG A 78 -52.96 18.71 -9.66
CA ARG A 78 -53.92 18.39 -8.58
C ARG A 78 -53.68 17.29 -7.50
N PRO A 79 -54.30 17.43 -6.30
CA PRO A 79 -54.00 16.61 -5.11
C PRO A 79 -55.21 15.80 -4.57
N THR A 80 -54.96 14.96 -3.56
CA THR A 80 -56.01 14.32 -2.75
C THR A 80 -55.85 14.58 -1.24
N ARG A 81 -56.99 14.73 -0.55
CA ARG A 81 -57.20 15.03 0.89
C ARG A 81 -57.84 13.79 1.58
N VAL A 82 -57.83 13.57 2.90
CA VAL A 82 -57.22 14.24 4.07
C VAL A 82 -57.13 13.23 5.23
N ALA A 83 -56.19 13.36 6.19
CA ALA A 83 -56.46 13.11 7.62
C ALA A 83 -55.34 13.62 8.55
N VAL A 84 -55.73 14.25 9.66
CA VAL A 84 -54.89 14.75 10.75
C VAL A 84 -55.22 13.95 12.01
N ALA A 85 -54.22 13.60 12.83
CA ALA A 85 -54.44 13.29 14.24
C ALA A 85 -53.18 13.61 15.08
N ALA A 86 -53.29 14.65 15.92
CA ALA A 86 -52.52 14.81 17.15
C ALA A 86 -53.56 15.01 18.26
N PRO A 87 -53.35 14.47 19.46
CA PRO A 87 -52.70 15.25 20.53
C PRO A 87 -51.72 14.39 21.38
N GLY A 88 -51.00 14.90 22.37
CA GLY A 88 -51.05 16.25 22.94
C GLY A 88 -49.88 16.56 23.89
N SER A 89 -49.90 17.77 24.43
CA SER A 89 -48.94 18.31 25.38
C SER A 89 -49.18 17.82 26.82
N GLY A 90 -48.10 17.66 27.58
CA GLY A 90 -48.15 17.38 29.02
C GLY A 90 -46.77 17.43 29.65
N GLY A 91 -46.35 18.62 30.09
CA GLY A 91 -45.12 18.79 30.88
C GLY A 91 -45.44 18.84 32.37
N TRP A 92 -44.60 18.23 33.21
CA TRP A 92 -44.56 18.48 34.66
C TRP A 92 -43.11 18.44 35.17
N ALA A 93 -42.91 19.13 36.29
CA ALA A 93 -41.60 19.57 36.76
C ALA A 93 -40.87 18.59 37.69
N ALA A 94 -39.65 19.00 38.06
CA ALA A 94 -38.70 18.35 38.94
C ALA A 94 -39.24 17.78 40.27
N ALA A 95 -38.59 16.72 40.75
CA ALA A 95 -38.50 16.40 42.17
C ALA A 95 -37.12 15.82 42.52
N ASN A 96 -36.40 16.51 43.41
CA ASN A 96 -35.17 16.00 44.02
C ASN A 96 -35.45 14.80 44.93
N ARG A 97 -34.54 13.82 44.97
CA ARG A 97 -34.22 13.14 46.24
C ARG A 97 -32.79 12.59 46.27
N VAL A 98 -31.97 13.17 47.16
CA VAL A 98 -30.64 12.68 47.54
C VAL A 98 -30.73 12.08 48.94
N ARG A 99 -30.21 10.86 49.12
CA ARG A 99 -29.75 10.16 50.35
C ARG A 99 -29.22 8.79 49.90
N GLY A 100 -28.16 8.19 50.44
CA GLY A 100 -27.22 8.66 51.48
C GLY A 100 -26.68 7.49 52.31
N TYR A 101 -25.39 7.17 52.15
CA TYR A 101 -24.54 6.32 52.99
C TYR A 101 -24.79 4.78 53.09
N ALA A 102 -23.73 4.07 53.51
CA ALA A 102 -23.55 2.61 53.57
C ALA A 102 -23.25 2.18 55.04
N PRO A 103 -22.51 1.08 55.36
CA PRO A 103 -22.55 -0.32 54.91
C PRO A 103 -22.74 -1.32 56.10
N GLY A 104 -22.81 -2.64 55.86
CA GLY A 104 -22.33 -3.64 56.85
C GLY A 104 -22.95 -5.06 56.90
N VAL A 105 -22.07 -6.07 57.07
CA VAL A 105 -22.19 -7.28 57.95
C VAL A 105 -23.37 -8.27 57.69
N ALA A 106 -23.30 -9.61 57.70
CA ALA A 106 -22.26 -10.67 57.78
C ALA A 106 -22.82 -11.94 57.07
N ARG A 107 -22.02 -12.76 56.37
CA ARG A 107 -21.30 -13.95 56.88
C ARG A 107 -22.15 -14.94 57.72
N ARG A 108 -22.46 -16.12 57.17
CA ARG A 108 -22.54 -17.37 57.97
C ARG A 108 -22.13 -18.60 57.16
N GLU A 109 -21.25 -19.40 57.74
CA GLU A 109 -20.68 -20.63 57.17
C GLU A 109 -21.47 -21.89 57.56
N ARG A 110 -21.27 -22.97 56.81
CA ARG A 110 -20.94 -24.34 57.30
C ARG A 110 -20.48 -25.17 56.06
N ARG A 111 -19.23 -25.69 56.03
CA ARG A 111 -18.69 -26.95 56.63
C ARG A 111 -19.20 -28.21 55.86
N ILE A 112 -18.41 -29.26 55.50
CA ILE A 112 -17.09 -29.80 55.93
C ILE A 112 -16.33 -30.43 54.70
N GLY A 113 -15.00 -30.60 54.75
CA GLY A 113 -14.17 -31.43 53.83
C GLY A 113 -14.15 -32.93 54.23
N PRO A 114 -13.02 -33.71 54.14
CA PRO A 114 -11.66 -33.47 53.61
C PRO A 114 -11.36 -34.40 52.39
N ALA A 115 -10.17 -34.67 51.84
CA ALA A 115 -8.74 -34.40 52.14
C ALA A 115 -8.00 -34.21 50.78
N ALA A 116 -6.67 -34.29 50.57
CA ALA A 116 -5.47 -34.54 51.39
C ALA A 116 -4.27 -33.72 50.84
N THR A 117 -3.01 -34.02 51.19
CA THR A 117 -1.83 -33.23 50.72
C THR A 117 -0.49 -33.98 50.83
N THR A 118 0.36 -33.92 49.80
CA THR A 118 1.82 -34.21 49.86
C THR A 118 2.50 -33.50 48.67
N GLN A 119 3.13 -32.32 48.83
CA GLN A 119 4.46 -32.03 49.38
C GLN A 119 5.63 -32.46 48.46
N TRP A 120 6.38 -31.49 47.93
CA TRP A 120 7.81 -31.62 47.57
C TRP A 120 8.58 -30.33 47.89
N ARG A 121 9.88 -30.47 48.15
CA ARG A 121 10.69 -29.55 48.95
C ARG A 121 11.42 -28.46 48.14
N THR A 122 11.79 -27.40 48.85
CA THR A 122 12.77 -26.40 48.45
C THR A 122 14.21 -26.95 48.49
N GLY A 123 15.05 -26.42 47.61
CA GLY A 123 16.50 -26.59 47.65
C GLY A 123 17.20 -25.46 46.91
N SER A 124 18.04 -24.70 47.61
CA SER A 124 19.01 -23.78 47.01
C SER A 124 20.36 -24.49 46.90
N PRO A 125 21.21 -24.08 45.94
CA PRO A 125 22.49 -23.55 46.41
C PRO A 125 23.02 -22.35 45.62
N THR A 126 23.89 -21.61 46.30
CA THR A 126 24.65 -20.46 45.79
C THR A 126 25.75 -20.86 44.81
N ARG A 127 25.94 -20.11 43.71
CA ARG A 127 27.29 -19.72 43.25
C ARG A 127 27.30 -18.51 42.34
N ARG A 128 28.21 -17.56 42.61
CA ARG A 128 28.57 -16.50 41.66
C ARG A 128 29.35 -17.10 40.49
N GLN A 129 28.97 -16.80 39.25
CA GLN A 129 29.90 -16.81 38.13
C GLN A 129 29.76 -15.53 37.30
N ARG A 130 30.92 -14.94 36.98
CA ARG A 130 31.05 -13.74 36.14
C ARG A 130 30.66 -14.09 34.71
N TRP A 131 29.75 -13.30 34.13
CA TRP A 131 29.68 -13.20 32.68
C TRP A 131 30.81 -12.27 32.17
N ARG A 132 31.93 -12.89 31.80
CA ARG A 132 32.90 -12.32 30.85
C ARG A 132 32.92 -13.25 29.63
N GLY A 133 32.87 -12.65 28.44
CA GLY A 133 32.88 -13.39 27.18
C GLY A 133 31.69 -13.00 26.30
N ALA A 134 31.94 -12.10 25.35
CA ALA A 134 31.04 -11.93 24.23
C ALA A 134 31.13 -13.18 23.35
N ALA A 135 30.13 -14.06 23.45
CA ALA A 135 30.00 -15.21 22.57
C ALA A 135 29.14 -14.80 21.37
N THR A 136 29.80 -14.64 20.22
CA THR A 136 29.16 -14.35 18.94
C THR A 136 28.18 -15.48 18.59
N LEU A 137 26.87 -15.21 18.61
CA LEU A 137 25.88 -16.19 18.13
C LEU A 137 26.08 -16.38 16.62
N PRO A 138 26.19 -17.63 16.12
CA PRO A 138 26.46 -17.87 14.71
C PRO A 138 25.26 -17.45 13.87
N SER A 139 25.51 -16.67 12.81
CA SER A 139 24.49 -16.30 11.83
C SER A 139 24.03 -17.55 11.06
N GLY A 140 22.95 -18.17 11.52
CA GLY A 140 22.33 -19.33 10.88
C GLY A 140 21.71 -18.99 9.53
N ARG A 141 22.52 -18.81 8.49
CA ARG A 141 22.05 -18.97 7.11
C ARG A 141 21.59 -20.42 6.95
N VAL A 142 20.28 -20.62 6.85
CA VAL A 142 19.71 -21.88 6.39
C VAL A 142 20.20 -22.08 4.94
N ARG A 143 21.22 -22.90 4.74
CA ARG A 143 21.59 -23.38 3.40
C ARG A 143 20.49 -24.33 2.96
N SER A 144 19.54 -23.84 2.17
CA SER A 144 18.67 -24.70 1.38
C SER A 144 19.51 -25.64 0.52
N ARG A 145 18.97 -26.81 0.18
CA ARG A 145 19.55 -27.67 -0.86
C ARG A 145 19.64 -26.86 -2.13
N ARG A 146 20.82 -26.76 -2.74
CA ARG A 146 21.02 -26.02 -3.99
C ARG A 146 20.30 -26.74 -5.14
N GLY A 147 19.07 -26.33 -5.42
CA GLY A 147 18.55 -26.34 -6.78
C GLY A 147 19.37 -25.39 -7.68
N ALA A 148 19.21 -25.51 -8.99
CA ALA A 148 19.73 -24.51 -9.91
C ALA A 148 18.95 -23.19 -9.74
N ALA A 149 19.59 -22.05 -10.00
CA ALA A 149 18.95 -20.75 -9.87
C ALA A 149 17.86 -20.56 -10.95
N VAL A 150 16.60 -20.79 -10.58
CA VAL A 150 15.43 -20.58 -11.46
C VAL A 150 15.43 -19.16 -12.03
N HIS A 151 15.30 -19.04 -13.35
CA HIS A 151 15.03 -17.78 -14.03
C HIS A 151 13.52 -17.49 -14.02
N THR A 152 13.13 -16.37 -13.42
CA THR A 152 11.73 -16.04 -13.14
C THR A 152 11.28 -14.75 -13.82
N LEU A 153 10.15 -14.78 -14.52
CA LEU A 153 9.46 -13.56 -14.97
C LEU A 153 8.42 -13.15 -13.92
N VAL A 154 8.49 -11.92 -13.42
CA VAL A 154 7.46 -11.33 -12.55
C VAL A 154 6.67 -10.28 -13.33
N THR A 155 5.44 -10.61 -13.67
CA THR A 155 4.45 -9.62 -14.12
C THR A 155 3.87 -8.88 -12.91
N GLY A 156 3.45 -7.63 -13.08
CA GLY A 156 2.85 -6.86 -11.97
C GLY A 156 3.83 -6.49 -10.85
N ALA A 157 5.13 -6.45 -11.12
CA ALA A 157 6.19 -6.08 -10.17
C ALA A 157 6.02 -4.67 -9.55
N SER A 158 5.28 -3.76 -10.21
CA SER A 158 4.91 -2.45 -9.66
C SER A 158 3.65 -2.45 -8.79
N GLY A 159 3.02 -3.61 -8.59
CA GLY A 159 1.87 -3.81 -7.71
C GLY A 159 2.25 -4.32 -6.33
N TYR A 160 1.34 -4.18 -5.37
CA TYR A 160 1.53 -4.47 -3.94
C TYR A 160 2.25 -5.81 -3.64
N VAL A 161 1.81 -6.91 -4.26
CA VAL A 161 2.42 -8.23 -4.05
C VAL A 161 3.70 -8.40 -4.87
N GLY A 162 3.69 -8.00 -6.14
CA GLY A 162 4.83 -8.17 -7.05
C GLY A 162 6.10 -7.48 -6.54
N GLY A 163 6.00 -6.23 -6.09
CA GLY A 163 7.15 -5.46 -5.61
C GLY A 163 7.75 -5.99 -4.29
N ARG A 164 7.02 -6.86 -3.58
CA ARG A 164 7.47 -7.59 -2.38
C ARG A 164 7.94 -9.00 -2.68
N LEU A 165 7.48 -9.60 -3.78
CA LEU A 165 7.92 -10.91 -4.24
C LEU A 165 9.32 -10.86 -4.82
N VAL A 166 9.67 -9.79 -5.55
CA VAL A 166 10.98 -9.65 -6.21
C VAL A 166 12.16 -9.79 -5.21
N PRO A 167 12.19 -9.07 -4.06
CA PRO A 167 13.22 -9.28 -3.03
C PRO A 167 13.29 -10.71 -2.48
N GLU A 168 12.14 -11.34 -2.28
CA GLU A 168 12.06 -12.69 -1.69
C GLU A 168 12.54 -13.76 -2.69
N LEU A 169 12.30 -13.57 -3.99
CA LEU A 169 12.87 -14.42 -5.06
C LEU A 169 14.39 -14.26 -5.16
N LEU A 170 14.89 -13.01 -5.11
CA LEU A 170 16.34 -12.73 -5.10
C LEU A 170 17.00 -13.34 -3.85
N ALA A 171 16.39 -13.20 -2.68
CA ALA A 171 16.87 -13.77 -1.42
C ALA A 171 16.89 -15.31 -1.42
N ALA A 172 15.96 -15.95 -2.15
CA ALA A 172 15.97 -17.39 -2.40
C ALA A 172 17.06 -17.85 -3.40
N GLY A 173 17.69 -16.91 -4.12
CA GLY A 173 18.75 -17.17 -5.09
C GLY A 173 18.25 -17.35 -6.52
N HIS A 174 17.00 -17.00 -6.81
CA HIS A 174 16.46 -16.96 -8.17
C HIS A 174 16.96 -15.73 -8.93
N ARG A 175 16.92 -15.81 -10.27
CA ARG A 175 17.12 -14.65 -11.14
C ARG A 175 15.76 -14.08 -11.51
N VAL A 176 15.63 -12.76 -11.52
CA VAL A 176 14.34 -12.10 -11.70
C VAL A 176 14.38 -11.14 -12.89
N ARG A 177 13.42 -11.30 -13.78
CA ARG A 177 13.05 -10.34 -14.83
C ARG A 177 11.67 -9.77 -14.49
N CYS A 178 11.51 -8.45 -14.56
CA CYS A 178 10.27 -7.75 -14.24
C CYS A 178 9.61 -7.20 -15.51
N LEU A 179 8.38 -7.65 -15.82
CA LEU A 179 7.59 -7.11 -16.92
C LEU A 179 6.76 -5.91 -16.45
N ALA A 180 7.03 -4.73 -17.02
CA ALA A 180 6.34 -3.49 -16.68
C ALA A 180 5.92 -2.68 -17.91
N ARG A 181 4.63 -2.27 -17.95
CA ARG A 181 4.12 -1.31 -18.97
C ARG A 181 4.81 0.05 -18.89
N THR A 182 5.25 0.43 -17.70
CA THR A 182 5.94 1.69 -17.39
C THR A 182 7.17 1.39 -16.51
N PRO A 183 8.32 1.04 -17.11
CA PRO A 183 9.53 0.63 -16.37
C PRO A 183 10.01 1.65 -15.33
N SER A 184 9.85 2.95 -15.59
CA SER A 184 10.26 4.02 -14.65
C SER A 184 9.57 3.94 -13.29
N LYS A 185 8.42 3.26 -13.15
CA LYS A 185 7.79 3.01 -11.85
C LYS A 185 8.58 2.05 -10.95
N LEU A 186 9.58 1.35 -11.48
CA LEU A 186 10.45 0.45 -10.72
C LEU A 186 11.79 1.09 -10.37
N ALA A 187 12.14 2.25 -10.95
CA ALA A 187 13.45 2.86 -10.80
C ALA A 187 13.83 3.18 -9.34
N ASP A 188 12.86 3.64 -8.55
CA ASP A 188 13.06 3.99 -7.14
C ASP A 188 12.91 2.78 -6.18
N THR A 189 12.78 1.55 -6.70
CA THR A 189 12.68 0.35 -5.85
C THR A 189 14.05 -0.09 -5.33
N PRO A 190 14.18 -0.56 -4.07
CA PRO A 190 15.49 -0.91 -3.49
C PRO A 190 16.26 -2.04 -4.20
N TRP A 191 15.58 -2.77 -5.10
CA TRP A 191 16.07 -3.95 -5.81
C TRP A 191 16.22 -3.71 -7.33
N ALA A 192 16.01 -2.48 -7.81
CA ALA A 192 15.98 -2.16 -9.24
C ALA A 192 17.27 -2.57 -9.98
N ASP A 193 18.42 -2.41 -9.34
CA ASP A 193 19.75 -2.74 -9.89
C ASP A 193 20.07 -4.25 -9.85
N GLU A 194 19.27 -5.07 -9.17
CA GLU A 194 19.46 -6.52 -9.02
C GLU A 194 18.65 -7.36 -10.02
N VAL A 195 17.84 -6.72 -10.87
CA VAL A 195 16.89 -7.38 -11.78
C VAL A 195 16.96 -6.85 -13.21
N GLU A 196 16.49 -7.66 -14.16
CA GLU A 196 16.24 -7.16 -15.52
C GLU A 196 14.83 -6.54 -15.59
N VAL A 197 14.69 -5.32 -16.10
CA VAL A 197 13.36 -4.69 -16.31
C VAL A 197 13.05 -4.60 -17.79
N VAL A 198 12.04 -5.35 -18.24
CA VAL A 198 11.58 -5.35 -19.63
C VAL A 198 10.25 -4.60 -19.79
N ARG A 199 10.13 -3.84 -20.87
CA ARG A 199 8.91 -3.09 -21.19
C ARG A 199 7.95 -3.97 -21.99
N GLY A 200 6.71 -4.12 -21.52
CA GLY A 200 5.68 -4.81 -22.29
C GLY A 200 4.31 -4.82 -21.62
N ASP A 201 3.33 -5.39 -22.32
CA ASP A 201 1.96 -5.58 -21.86
C ASP A 201 1.56 -7.06 -22.00
N VAL A 202 0.85 -7.61 -21.01
CA VAL A 202 0.38 -9.00 -21.00
C VAL A 202 -0.72 -9.28 -22.03
N THR A 203 -1.27 -8.24 -22.66
CA THR A 203 -2.17 -8.39 -23.82
C THR A 203 -1.44 -8.41 -25.16
N ASP A 204 -0.14 -8.09 -25.22
CA ASP A 204 0.65 -8.11 -26.47
C ASP A 204 1.53 -9.38 -26.54
N PRO A 205 1.22 -10.32 -27.47
CA PRO A 205 2.02 -11.53 -27.66
C PRO A 205 3.49 -11.27 -27.98
N ARG A 206 3.83 -10.17 -28.66
CA ARG A 206 5.23 -9.88 -29.03
C ARG A 206 6.05 -9.50 -27.82
N SER A 207 5.55 -8.56 -27.00
CA SER A 207 6.24 -8.17 -25.76
C SER A 207 6.33 -9.33 -24.76
N LEU A 208 5.37 -10.25 -24.77
CA LEU A 208 5.45 -11.48 -23.98
C LEU A 208 6.50 -12.46 -24.48
N ALA A 209 6.64 -12.66 -25.80
CA ALA A 209 7.67 -13.53 -26.36
C ALA A 209 9.08 -13.05 -25.98
N GLU A 210 9.34 -11.74 -26.10
CA GLU A 210 10.61 -11.13 -25.66
C GLU A 210 10.82 -11.26 -24.13
N ALA A 211 9.76 -11.07 -23.33
CA ALA A 211 9.87 -11.15 -21.88
C ALA A 211 10.05 -12.57 -21.34
N LEU A 212 9.46 -13.58 -21.99
CA LEU A 212 9.47 -14.98 -21.55
C LEU A 212 10.69 -15.77 -22.07
N ASP A 213 11.49 -15.20 -22.98
CA ASP A 213 12.69 -15.86 -23.51
C ASP A 213 13.68 -16.24 -22.39
N GLY A 214 14.03 -17.54 -22.34
CA GLY A 214 14.95 -18.10 -21.35
C GLY A 214 14.43 -18.14 -19.89
N MET A 215 13.11 -18.08 -19.67
CA MET A 215 12.48 -18.13 -18.34
C MET A 215 12.01 -19.54 -17.96
N ASP A 216 12.39 -20.02 -16.78
CA ASP A 216 11.95 -21.31 -16.24
C ASP A 216 10.55 -21.23 -15.61
N ALA A 217 10.24 -20.11 -14.96
CA ALA A 217 8.96 -19.87 -14.28
C ALA A 217 8.42 -18.46 -14.54
N ALA A 218 7.09 -18.31 -14.57
CA ALA A 218 6.43 -17.04 -14.82
C ALA A 218 5.29 -16.76 -13.81
N TYR A 219 5.41 -15.64 -13.09
CA TYR A 219 4.44 -15.16 -12.11
C TYR A 219 3.42 -14.23 -12.75
N TYR A 220 2.14 -14.64 -12.73
CA TYR A 220 1.02 -13.83 -13.16
C TYR A 220 0.42 -13.10 -11.95
N LEU A 221 0.76 -11.80 -11.78
CA LEU A 221 0.24 -10.96 -10.69
C LEU A 221 -0.49 -9.71 -11.21
N VAL A 222 -0.77 -9.66 -12.52
CA VAL A 222 -1.61 -8.62 -13.12
C VAL A 222 -3.08 -8.88 -12.78
N HIS A 223 -3.83 -7.82 -12.50
CA HIS A 223 -5.27 -7.87 -12.25
C HIS A 223 -5.90 -6.52 -12.61
N ALA A 224 -6.93 -6.50 -13.46
CA ALA A 224 -7.52 -5.29 -14.03
C ALA A 224 -8.52 -4.58 -13.08
N LEU A 225 -8.27 -4.61 -11.76
CA LEU A 225 -9.15 -4.00 -10.77
C LEU A 225 -9.20 -2.48 -10.94
N GLY A 226 -10.39 -1.98 -11.24
CA GLY A 226 -10.65 -0.56 -11.46
C GLY A 226 -10.72 -0.14 -12.93
N SER A 227 -10.52 -1.05 -13.89
CA SER A 227 -10.66 -0.81 -15.34
C SER A 227 -12.12 -0.66 -15.84
N GLY A 228 -13.08 -0.38 -14.96
CA GLY A 228 -14.51 -0.30 -15.29
C GLY A 228 -15.17 -1.67 -15.49
N SER A 229 -16.35 -1.68 -16.14
CA SER A 229 -17.21 -2.87 -16.28
C SER A 229 -16.67 -3.96 -17.22
N GLY A 230 -15.63 -3.69 -18.01
CA GLY A 230 -15.04 -4.65 -18.94
C GLY A 230 -13.98 -5.58 -18.35
N PHE A 231 -13.64 -5.43 -17.06
CA PHE A 231 -12.45 -6.07 -16.47
C PHE A 231 -12.46 -7.61 -16.55
N GLU A 232 -13.61 -8.27 -16.36
CA GLU A 232 -13.72 -9.74 -16.41
C GLU A 232 -13.21 -10.29 -17.76
N ARG A 233 -13.58 -9.64 -18.88
CA ARG A 233 -13.14 -10.03 -20.23
C ARG A 233 -11.66 -9.74 -20.47
N ALA A 234 -11.18 -8.58 -20.02
CA ALA A 234 -9.80 -8.15 -20.19
C ALA A 234 -8.82 -9.05 -19.40
N ASP A 235 -9.15 -9.38 -18.15
CA ASP A 235 -8.38 -10.33 -17.34
C ASP A 235 -8.32 -11.71 -18.01
N ALA A 236 -9.46 -12.21 -18.51
CA ALA A 236 -9.53 -13.50 -19.18
C ALA A 236 -8.77 -13.53 -20.53
N GLU A 237 -8.80 -12.44 -21.30
CA GLU A 237 -8.01 -12.32 -22.54
C GLU A 237 -6.51 -12.26 -22.26
N ALA A 238 -6.09 -11.43 -21.30
CA ALA A 238 -4.69 -11.33 -20.87
C ALA A 238 -4.16 -12.67 -20.35
N ALA A 239 -4.94 -13.40 -19.53
CA ALA A 239 -4.57 -14.71 -19.04
C ALA A 239 -4.43 -15.76 -20.15
N ARG A 240 -5.34 -15.76 -21.14
CA ARG A 240 -5.25 -16.66 -22.31
C ARG A 240 -4.00 -16.36 -23.14
N THR A 241 -3.70 -15.08 -23.35
CA THR A 241 -2.53 -14.64 -24.13
C THR A 241 -1.22 -14.95 -23.41
N PHE A 242 -1.15 -14.69 -22.09
CA PHE A 242 -0.02 -15.06 -21.25
C PHE A 242 0.22 -16.59 -21.20
N GLY A 243 -0.83 -17.39 -20.98
CA GLY A 243 -0.71 -18.85 -20.94
C GLY A 243 -0.25 -19.47 -22.25
N ARG A 244 -0.72 -18.95 -23.41
CA ARG A 244 -0.19 -19.36 -24.73
C ARG A 244 1.28 -18.99 -24.88
N ALA A 245 1.67 -17.76 -24.57
CA ALA A 245 3.04 -17.30 -24.70
C ALA A 245 4.01 -18.08 -23.79
N CYS A 246 3.60 -18.42 -22.55
CA CYS A 246 4.39 -19.27 -21.65
C CYS A 246 4.63 -20.66 -22.25
N ARG A 247 3.61 -21.28 -22.83
CA ARG A 247 3.73 -22.59 -23.50
C ARG A 247 4.61 -22.51 -24.74
N GLU A 248 4.48 -21.45 -25.54
CA GLU A 248 5.27 -21.23 -26.76
C GLU A 248 6.75 -20.95 -26.45
N ALA A 249 7.04 -20.27 -25.34
CA ALA A 249 8.40 -20.03 -24.83
C ALA A 249 9.00 -21.23 -24.06
N GLY A 250 8.23 -22.31 -23.82
CA GLY A 250 8.72 -23.50 -23.10
C GLY A 250 8.88 -23.32 -21.58
N VAL A 251 8.19 -22.35 -20.98
CA VAL A 251 8.21 -22.09 -19.53
C VAL A 251 7.75 -23.35 -18.77
N GLY A 252 8.52 -23.77 -17.76
CA GLY A 252 8.24 -24.97 -16.97
C GLY A 252 7.19 -24.79 -15.88
N ARG A 253 6.92 -23.56 -15.44
CA ARG A 253 6.01 -23.24 -14.33
C ARG A 253 5.27 -21.92 -14.51
N ILE A 254 3.95 -21.91 -14.37
CA ILE A 254 3.18 -20.68 -14.09
C ILE A 254 2.81 -20.64 -12.61
N VAL A 255 2.96 -19.48 -11.98
CA VAL A 255 2.47 -19.22 -10.62
C VAL A 255 1.47 -18.06 -10.64
N TYR A 256 0.25 -18.30 -10.19
CA TYR A 256 -0.82 -17.31 -10.14
C TYR A 256 -1.27 -17.08 -8.70
N LEU A 257 -1.33 -15.83 -8.26
CA LEU A 257 -2.08 -15.46 -7.06
C LEU A 257 -3.49 -15.04 -7.47
N GLY A 258 -4.47 -15.92 -7.22
CA GLY A 258 -5.90 -15.72 -7.40
C GLY A 258 -6.61 -15.19 -6.14
N GLY A 259 -7.93 -15.36 -6.08
CA GLY A 259 -8.75 -15.05 -4.91
C GLY A 259 -9.41 -16.32 -4.36
N LEU A 260 -9.55 -16.41 -3.04
CA LEU A 260 -10.25 -17.52 -2.41
C LEU A 260 -11.74 -17.51 -2.75
N THR A 261 -12.26 -18.63 -3.26
CA THR A 261 -13.67 -18.79 -3.60
C THR A 261 -14.44 -19.51 -2.48
N PRO A 262 -15.65 -19.03 -2.13
CA PRO A 262 -16.52 -19.65 -1.13
C PRO A 262 -16.84 -21.12 -1.47
N ALA A 263 -16.94 -21.96 -0.43
CA ALA A 263 -17.35 -23.34 -0.57
C ALA A 263 -18.83 -23.44 -0.98
N GLY A 264 -19.16 -24.35 -1.92
CA GLY A 264 -20.54 -24.67 -2.29
C GLY A 264 -21.32 -23.60 -3.07
N VAL A 265 -20.72 -22.44 -3.38
CA VAL A 265 -21.37 -21.38 -4.16
C VAL A 265 -20.99 -21.52 -5.64
N PRO A 266 -21.96 -21.68 -6.56
CA PRO A 266 -21.69 -21.73 -8.00
C PRO A 266 -21.01 -20.46 -8.54
N GLU A 267 -20.13 -20.58 -9.55
CA GLU A 267 -19.39 -19.43 -10.11
C GLU A 267 -20.29 -18.30 -10.61
N ARG A 268 -21.50 -18.61 -11.11
CA ARG A 268 -22.52 -17.62 -11.51
C ARG A 268 -23.01 -16.73 -10.36
N GLU A 269 -22.99 -17.25 -9.12
CA GLU A 269 -23.46 -16.56 -7.90
C GLU A 269 -22.33 -15.81 -7.17
N LEU A 270 -21.08 -15.96 -7.62
CA LEU A 270 -19.96 -15.14 -7.15
C LEU A 270 -20.12 -13.67 -7.59
N SER A 271 -19.53 -12.77 -6.80
CA SER A 271 -19.30 -11.39 -7.26
C SER A 271 -18.43 -11.38 -8.52
N PRO A 272 -18.60 -10.42 -9.45
CA PRO A 272 -17.78 -10.31 -10.66
C PRO A 272 -16.28 -10.37 -10.38
N HIS A 273 -15.84 -9.77 -9.26
CA HIS A 273 -14.43 -9.81 -8.87
C HIS A 273 -13.94 -11.23 -8.54
N LEU A 274 -14.69 -12.01 -7.74
CA LEU A 274 -14.29 -13.38 -7.43
C LEU A 274 -14.42 -14.31 -8.65
N ARG A 275 -15.40 -14.06 -9.52
CA ARG A 275 -15.61 -14.81 -10.76
C ARG A 275 -14.44 -14.66 -11.73
N SER A 276 -14.00 -13.44 -12.04
CA SER A 276 -12.84 -13.24 -12.95
C SER A 276 -11.56 -13.88 -12.39
N ARG A 277 -11.34 -13.80 -11.07
CA ARG A 277 -10.18 -14.41 -10.41
C ARG A 277 -10.22 -15.94 -10.48
N ALA A 278 -11.41 -16.55 -10.43
CA ALA A 278 -11.59 -17.98 -10.67
C ALA A 278 -11.37 -18.35 -12.14
N GLU A 279 -11.95 -17.59 -13.08
CA GLU A 279 -11.81 -17.83 -14.53
C GLU A 279 -10.34 -17.74 -14.97
N VAL A 280 -9.59 -16.73 -14.52
CA VAL A 280 -8.16 -16.60 -14.81
C VAL A 280 -7.36 -17.79 -14.26
N GLY A 281 -7.64 -18.22 -13.03
CA GLY A 281 -6.98 -19.40 -12.45
C GLY A 281 -7.21 -20.65 -13.29
N ARG A 282 -8.44 -20.86 -13.76
CA ARG A 282 -8.78 -21.98 -14.66
C ARG A 282 -8.11 -21.84 -16.03
N ILE A 283 -8.13 -20.66 -16.65
CA ILE A 283 -7.47 -20.39 -17.94
C ILE A 283 -5.97 -20.70 -17.91
N LEU A 284 -5.29 -20.38 -16.79
CA LEU A 284 -3.87 -20.65 -16.63
C LEU A 284 -3.60 -22.15 -16.37
N LEU A 285 -4.45 -22.84 -15.60
CA LEU A 285 -4.38 -24.31 -15.46
C LEU A 285 -4.61 -25.02 -16.81
N ASP A 286 -5.60 -24.56 -17.59
CA ASP A 286 -5.94 -25.08 -18.93
C ASP A 286 -4.88 -24.70 -20.00
N SER A 287 -3.81 -23.97 -19.66
CA SER A 287 -2.82 -23.48 -20.62
C SER A 287 -1.92 -24.58 -21.21
N GLY A 288 -1.81 -25.73 -20.53
CA GLY A 288 -0.85 -26.79 -20.87
C GLY A 288 0.55 -26.59 -20.27
N VAL A 289 0.75 -25.57 -19.43
CA VAL A 289 1.95 -25.37 -18.62
C VAL A 289 1.67 -25.78 -17.16
N PRO A 290 2.57 -26.49 -16.45
CA PRO A 290 2.41 -26.78 -15.03
C PRO A 290 2.12 -25.51 -14.22
N THR A 291 0.94 -25.43 -13.61
CA THR A 291 0.43 -24.18 -13.03
C THR A 291 0.05 -24.35 -11.56
N ALA A 292 0.60 -23.51 -10.69
CA ALA A 292 0.21 -23.40 -9.29
C ALA A 292 -0.66 -22.15 -9.08
N VAL A 293 -1.92 -22.35 -8.67
CA VAL A 293 -2.88 -21.25 -8.39
C VAL A 293 -3.05 -21.09 -6.89
N LEU A 294 -2.37 -20.12 -6.28
CA LEU A 294 -2.57 -19.77 -4.88
C LEU A 294 -3.85 -18.94 -4.71
N ARG A 295 -4.73 -19.34 -3.79
CA ARG A 295 -6.01 -18.69 -3.50
C ARG A 295 -5.97 -18.10 -2.09
N ALA A 296 -5.70 -16.81 -2.00
CA ALA A 296 -5.69 -16.07 -0.73
C ALA A 296 -7.03 -15.36 -0.48
N ALA A 297 -7.40 -15.23 0.79
CA ALA A 297 -8.49 -14.38 1.23
C ALA A 297 -8.00 -12.92 1.45
N VAL A 298 -8.31 -12.31 2.59
CA VAL A 298 -7.82 -10.96 2.93
C VAL A 298 -6.34 -11.02 3.34
N ILE A 299 -5.48 -10.42 2.52
CA ILE A 299 -4.04 -10.30 2.80
C ILE A 299 -3.79 -9.10 3.73
N ILE A 300 -3.10 -9.34 4.85
CA ILE A 300 -2.74 -8.36 5.88
C ILE A 300 -1.29 -7.91 5.69
N GLY A 301 -1.10 -6.60 5.50
CA GLY A 301 0.19 -5.94 5.30
C GLY A 301 0.00 -4.49 4.83
N SER A 302 0.89 -3.58 5.22
CA SER A 302 0.85 -2.16 4.81
C SER A 302 0.91 -2.05 3.29
N GLY A 303 -0.05 -1.38 2.65
CA GLY A 303 -0.20 -1.31 1.19
C GLY A 303 -1.29 -2.23 0.60
N SER A 304 -1.74 -3.26 1.33
CA SER A 304 -2.84 -4.12 0.87
C SER A 304 -4.18 -3.38 0.92
N ALA A 305 -4.87 -3.24 -0.21
CA ALA A 305 -6.16 -2.52 -0.29
C ALA A 305 -7.17 -2.95 0.79
N SER A 306 -7.33 -4.26 1.00
CA SER A 306 -8.26 -4.81 2.00
C SER A 306 -7.82 -4.53 3.44
N PHE A 307 -6.51 -4.49 3.71
CA PHE A 307 -5.97 -4.08 5.01
C PHE A 307 -6.14 -2.58 5.25
N GLU A 308 -5.86 -1.74 4.25
CA GLU A 308 -6.03 -0.30 4.37
C GLU A 308 -7.51 0.09 4.56
N MET A 309 -8.44 -0.59 3.86
CA MET A 309 -9.89 -0.46 4.13
C MET A 309 -10.22 -0.82 5.59
N LEU A 310 -9.76 -1.96 6.10
CA LEU A 310 -9.96 -2.37 7.50
C LEU A 310 -9.40 -1.32 8.47
N ARG A 311 -8.18 -0.84 8.22
CA ARG A 311 -7.51 0.17 9.02
C ARG A 311 -8.33 1.46 9.08
N TYR A 312 -8.61 2.08 7.94
CA TYR A 312 -9.28 3.39 7.92
C TYR A 312 -10.69 3.34 8.52
N LEU A 313 -11.46 2.28 8.26
CA LEU A 313 -12.76 2.09 8.91
C LEU A 313 -12.61 2.02 10.43
N THR A 314 -11.64 1.24 10.91
CA THR A 314 -11.41 1.07 12.35
C THR A 314 -10.87 2.34 13.02
N GLU A 315 -9.93 3.05 12.39
CA GLU A 315 -9.33 4.29 12.91
C GLU A 315 -10.34 5.44 12.97
N ARG A 316 -11.10 5.65 11.89
CA ARG A 316 -11.98 6.81 11.71
C ARG A 316 -13.36 6.64 12.36
N LEU A 317 -13.82 5.41 12.60
CA LEU A 317 -15.17 5.17 13.11
C LEU A 317 -15.14 4.47 14.49
N PRO A 318 -15.28 5.22 15.61
CA PRO A 318 -15.43 4.62 16.94
C PRO A 318 -16.78 3.92 17.13
N ILE A 319 -17.82 4.43 16.46
CA ILE A 319 -19.15 3.84 16.35
C ILE A 319 -19.40 3.57 14.88
N MET A 320 -19.74 2.33 14.54
CA MET A 320 -20.04 1.92 13.17
C MET A 320 -21.50 1.44 13.10
N VAL A 321 -22.27 2.04 12.20
CA VAL A 321 -23.59 1.56 11.78
C VAL A 321 -23.38 0.66 10.57
N THR A 322 -23.64 -0.64 10.70
CA THR A 322 -23.00 -1.64 9.83
C THR A 322 -23.98 -2.59 9.16
N PRO A 323 -23.72 -3.00 7.90
CA PRO A 323 -24.52 -4.02 7.22
C PRO A 323 -24.31 -5.41 7.82
N SER A 324 -25.15 -6.36 7.42
CA SER A 324 -25.10 -7.77 7.89
C SER A 324 -23.78 -8.49 7.57
N TRP A 325 -23.07 -8.12 6.49
CA TRP A 325 -21.83 -8.77 6.05
C TRP A 325 -20.67 -8.70 7.05
N LEU A 326 -20.74 -7.84 8.09
CA LEU A 326 -19.72 -7.86 9.15
C LEU A 326 -19.64 -9.18 9.94
N ARG A 327 -20.66 -10.05 9.81
CA ARG A 327 -20.71 -11.38 10.41
C ARG A 327 -20.14 -12.48 9.51
N THR A 328 -19.89 -12.19 8.23
CA THR A 328 -19.30 -13.15 7.28
C THR A 328 -17.90 -13.56 7.76
N ARG A 329 -17.60 -14.86 7.70
CA ARG A 329 -16.30 -15.39 8.11
C ARG A 329 -15.27 -15.25 6.98
N VAL A 330 -14.03 -15.04 7.39
CA VAL A 330 -12.85 -14.87 6.54
C VAL A 330 -11.64 -15.41 7.28
N GLN A 331 -10.72 -16.02 6.55
CA GLN A 331 -9.44 -16.50 7.09
C GLN A 331 -8.30 -15.60 6.59
N PRO A 332 -8.06 -14.44 7.23
CA PRO A 332 -7.02 -13.51 6.80
C PRO A 332 -5.62 -14.14 6.89
N VAL A 333 -4.71 -13.69 6.03
CA VAL A 333 -3.34 -14.23 5.94
C VAL A 333 -2.31 -13.10 5.90
N ALA A 334 -1.15 -13.28 6.53
CA ALA A 334 -0.07 -12.30 6.45
C ALA A 334 0.55 -12.28 5.05
N ILE A 335 0.92 -11.09 4.55
CA ILE A 335 1.65 -10.95 3.27
C ILE A 335 2.92 -11.82 3.24
N ARG A 336 3.61 -11.97 4.37
CA ARG A 336 4.82 -12.82 4.52
C ARG A 336 4.54 -14.28 4.20
N ASP A 337 3.39 -14.83 4.61
CA ASP A 337 3.03 -16.22 4.33
C ASP A 337 2.64 -16.42 2.86
N VAL A 338 1.95 -15.45 2.27
CA VAL A 338 1.62 -15.48 0.84
C VAL A 338 2.89 -15.46 -0.03
N LEU A 339 3.86 -14.60 0.32
CA LEU A 339 5.13 -14.50 -0.40
C LEU A 339 5.99 -15.75 -0.24
N ARG A 340 6.07 -16.31 0.97
CA ARG A 340 6.70 -17.62 1.23
C ARG A 340 6.15 -18.71 0.32
N CYS A 341 4.82 -18.82 0.22
CA CYS A 341 4.18 -19.77 -0.69
C CYS A 341 4.48 -19.44 -2.17
N LEU A 342 4.46 -18.17 -2.57
CA LEU A 342 4.79 -17.76 -3.95
C LEU A 342 6.22 -18.12 -4.34
N VAL A 343 7.21 -17.88 -3.49
CA VAL A 343 8.62 -18.28 -3.73
C VAL A 343 8.71 -19.80 -3.86
N GLY A 344 8.19 -20.55 -2.89
CA GLY A 344 8.21 -22.01 -2.93
C GLY A 344 7.47 -22.63 -4.13
N CYS A 345 6.52 -21.91 -4.74
CA CYS A 345 5.86 -22.35 -5.97
C CYS A 345 6.76 -22.40 -7.21
N ALA A 346 7.92 -21.72 -7.23
CA ALA A 346 8.88 -21.81 -8.33
C ALA A 346 9.48 -23.22 -8.47
N GLU A 347 9.75 -23.88 -7.34
CA GLU A 347 10.47 -25.16 -7.26
C GLU A 347 9.54 -26.39 -7.13
N LEU A 348 8.23 -26.20 -7.32
CA LEU A 348 7.28 -27.31 -7.26
C LEU A 348 7.57 -28.38 -8.33
N PRO A 349 7.37 -29.68 -8.03
CA PRO A 349 7.43 -30.74 -9.04
C PRO A 349 6.40 -30.52 -10.16
N ALA A 350 6.75 -30.84 -11.41
CA ALA A 350 5.96 -30.48 -12.59
C ALA A 350 4.55 -31.13 -12.61
N GLU A 351 4.41 -32.30 -12.01
CA GLU A 351 3.15 -33.01 -11.78
C GLU A 351 2.20 -32.27 -10.81
N VAL A 352 2.70 -31.33 -10.02
CA VAL A 352 1.93 -30.52 -9.08
C VAL A 352 1.34 -29.30 -9.79
N ALA A 353 0.27 -29.50 -10.56
CA ALA A 353 -0.46 -28.46 -11.27
C ALA A 353 -1.92 -28.37 -10.77
N ARG A 354 -2.19 -27.49 -9.78
CA ARG A 354 -3.52 -27.33 -9.17
C ARG A 354 -3.71 -25.99 -8.45
N THR A 355 -4.91 -25.78 -7.92
CA THR A 355 -5.20 -24.71 -6.95
C THR A 355 -4.75 -25.09 -5.53
N PHE A 356 -4.31 -24.11 -4.76
CA PHE A 356 -3.98 -24.21 -3.34
C PHE A 356 -4.63 -23.09 -2.54
N ASP A 357 -5.26 -23.41 -1.41
CA ASP A 357 -5.74 -22.39 -0.48
C ASP A 357 -4.62 -21.86 0.42
N VAL A 358 -4.61 -20.54 0.67
CA VAL A 358 -3.58 -19.87 1.48
C VAL A 358 -4.25 -18.94 2.50
N GLY A 359 -4.25 -19.36 3.77
CA GLY A 359 -4.88 -18.67 4.90
C GLY A 359 -3.95 -18.59 6.11
N GLY A 360 -4.23 -17.65 7.03
CA GLY A 360 -3.63 -17.65 8.37
C GLY A 360 -4.33 -18.64 9.31
N PRO A 361 -3.86 -18.80 10.56
CA PRO A 361 -4.43 -19.75 11.51
C PRO A 361 -5.77 -19.28 12.12
N ASP A 362 -6.08 -17.97 12.05
CA ASP A 362 -7.33 -17.40 12.59
C ASP A 362 -8.46 -17.39 11.55
N VAL A 363 -9.59 -18.04 11.85
CA VAL A 363 -10.87 -17.80 11.15
C VAL A 363 -11.68 -16.76 11.94
N LEU A 364 -11.94 -15.60 11.32
CA LEU A 364 -12.53 -14.43 11.99
C LEU A 364 -13.76 -13.92 11.25
N THR A 365 -14.61 -13.15 11.93
CA THR A 365 -15.54 -12.25 11.24
C THR A 365 -14.87 -10.89 10.99
N TYR A 366 -15.34 -10.12 10.01
CA TYR A 366 -14.87 -8.74 9.82
C TYR A 366 -15.06 -7.88 11.08
N ARG A 367 -16.12 -8.13 11.86
CA ARG A 367 -16.33 -7.49 13.18
C ARG A 367 -15.19 -7.79 14.16
N ASP A 368 -14.68 -9.02 14.16
CA ASP A 368 -13.59 -9.42 15.06
C ASP A 368 -12.24 -8.92 14.57
N MET A 369 -12.02 -8.87 13.25
CA MET A 369 -10.86 -8.20 12.65
C MET A 369 -10.79 -6.72 13.06
N MET A 370 -11.90 -5.98 13.00
CA MET A 370 -11.96 -4.57 13.45
C MET A 370 -11.72 -4.41 14.96
N ARG A 371 -12.19 -5.36 15.77
CA ARG A 371 -11.96 -5.35 17.23
C ARG A 371 -10.51 -5.65 17.60
N ARG A 372 -9.91 -6.67 16.99
CA ARG A 372 -8.50 -7.05 17.16
C ARG A 372 -7.58 -5.96 16.61
N TYR A 373 -7.90 -5.36 15.45
CA TYR A 373 -7.21 -4.17 14.95
C TYR A 373 -7.21 -3.04 15.99
N ALA A 374 -8.37 -2.68 16.54
CA ALA A 374 -8.45 -1.62 17.54
C ALA A 374 -7.62 -1.93 18.79
N ALA A 375 -7.56 -3.19 19.24
CA ALA A 375 -6.71 -3.59 20.35
C ALA A 375 -5.21 -3.45 20.02
N VAL A 376 -4.75 -3.97 18.87
CA VAL A 376 -3.33 -3.90 18.45
C VAL A 376 -2.88 -2.46 18.16
N ALA A 377 -3.77 -1.63 17.61
CA ALA A 377 -3.53 -0.20 17.37
C ALA A 377 -3.78 0.68 18.63
N GLU A 378 -4.04 0.08 19.80
CA GLU A 378 -4.27 0.77 21.08
C GLU A 378 -5.41 1.81 21.03
N LEU A 379 -6.42 1.57 20.18
CA LEU A 379 -7.59 2.42 20.00
C LEU A 379 -8.71 1.99 20.97
N PRO A 380 -9.60 2.92 21.39
CA PRO A 380 -10.80 2.57 22.16
C PRO A 380 -11.63 1.46 21.50
N ARG A 381 -12.32 0.64 22.29
CA ARG A 381 -13.17 -0.45 21.77
C ARG A 381 -14.21 0.08 20.78
N ARG A 382 -14.24 -0.49 19.57
CA ARG A 382 -15.21 -0.12 18.52
C ARG A 382 -16.62 -0.59 18.90
N ILE A 383 -17.61 0.30 18.81
CA ILE A 383 -19.02 -0.02 18.96
C ILE A 383 -19.58 -0.36 17.57
N VAL A 384 -20.20 -1.54 17.43
CA VAL A 384 -20.72 -2.04 16.16
C VAL A 384 -22.23 -2.25 16.30
N VAL A 385 -23.00 -1.41 15.63
CA VAL A 385 -24.47 -1.39 15.63
C VAL A 385 -24.96 -1.96 14.29
N PRO A 386 -25.45 -3.22 14.25
CA PRO A 386 -25.94 -3.81 13.01
C PRO A 386 -27.28 -3.19 12.61
N VAL A 387 -27.43 -2.85 11.32
CA VAL A 387 -28.72 -2.41 10.73
C VAL A 387 -29.07 -3.28 9.52
N PRO A 388 -30.35 -3.65 9.34
CA PRO A 388 -30.75 -4.63 8.32
C PRO A 388 -30.80 -4.08 6.88
N VAL A 389 -30.81 -2.75 6.70
CA VAL A 389 -31.20 -2.08 5.44
C VAL A 389 -30.06 -1.47 4.61
N LEU A 390 -28.80 -1.56 5.03
CA LEU A 390 -27.68 -1.12 4.20
C LEU A 390 -27.40 -2.12 3.08
N THR A 391 -28.00 -1.90 1.91
CA THR A 391 -27.66 -2.66 0.69
C THR A 391 -26.17 -2.46 0.37
N PRO A 392 -25.43 -3.49 -0.10
CA PRO A 392 -23.98 -3.31 -0.21
C PRO A 392 -23.52 -2.33 -1.30
N SER A 393 -24.40 -1.99 -2.26
CA SER A 393 -24.21 -0.85 -3.18
C SER A 393 -24.20 0.48 -2.41
N LEU A 394 -25.10 0.69 -1.45
CA LEU A 394 -25.07 1.88 -0.59
C LEU A 394 -23.86 1.84 0.36
N SER A 395 -23.47 0.66 0.85
CA SER A 395 -22.30 0.52 1.73
C SER A 395 -20.97 0.84 1.04
N SER A 396 -20.82 0.59 -0.26
CA SER A 396 -19.57 0.89 -0.98
C SER A 396 -19.34 2.39 -1.17
N HIS A 397 -20.40 3.18 -1.38
CA HIS A 397 -20.34 4.64 -1.37
C HIS A 397 -19.90 5.19 -0.01
N TRP A 398 -20.43 4.60 1.07
CA TRP A 398 -20.06 4.96 2.44
C TRP A 398 -18.59 4.61 2.76
N VAL A 399 -18.09 3.44 2.30
CA VAL A 399 -16.66 3.10 2.43
C VAL A 399 -15.78 4.08 1.64
N GLY A 400 -16.20 4.52 0.45
CA GLY A 400 -15.50 5.54 -0.33
C GLY A 400 -15.50 6.95 0.29
N LEU A 401 -16.45 7.26 1.18
CA LEU A 401 -16.45 8.50 1.96
C LEU A 401 -15.50 8.44 3.15
N VAL A 402 -15.43 7.28 3.82
CA VAL A 402 -14.63 7.11 5.05
C VAL A 402 -13.17 6.77 4.74
N THR A 403 -12.89 6.08 3.64
CA THR A 403 -11.54 5.60 3.28
C THR A 403 -11.04 6.32 2.01
N PRO A 404 -9.75 6.68 1.92
CA PRO A 404 -9.15 7.24 0.70
C PRO A 404 -8.87 6.17 -0.38
N VAL A 405 -9.30 4.92 -0.16
CA VAL A 405 -9.16 3.84 -1.16
C VAL A 405 -10.12 4.13 -2.31
N PRO A 406 -9.65 4.20 -3.58
CA PRO A 406 -10.49 4.56 -4.72
C PRO A 406 -11.76 3.72 -4.82
N SER A 407 -12.91 4.34 -5.11
CA SER A 407 -14.21 3.66 -5.23
C SER A 407 -14.21 2.52 -6.26
N SER A 408 -13.35 2.61 -7.27
CA SER A 408 -13.10 1.58 -8.30
C SER A 408 -12.50 0.28 -7.75
N ILE A 409 -11.81 0.35 -6.60
CA ILE A 409 -11.25 -0.78 -5.83
C ILE A 409 -12.18 -1.13 -4.67
N ALA A 410 -12.63 -0.14 -3.92
CA ALA A 410 -13.44 -0.34 -2.72
C ALA A 410 -14.80 -1.00 -3.00
N ARG A 411 -15.46 -0.69 -4.15
CA ARG A 411 -16.76 -1.27 -4.49
C ARG A 411 -16.70 -2.77 -4.83
N PRO A 412 -15.87 -3.25 -5.78
CA PRO A 412 -15.78 -4.69 -6.05
C PRO A 412 -15.35 -5.53 -4.83
N LEU A 413 -14.47 -4.97 -3.98
CA LEU A 413 -14.11 -5.59 -2.71
C LEU A 413 -15.31 -5.63 -1.73
N THR A 414 -16.02 -4.52 -1.52
CA THR A 414 -17.21 -4.48 -0.66
C THR A 414 -18.30 -5.45 -1.13
N GLU A 415 -18.45 -5.64 -2.44
CA GLU A 415 -19.37 -6.61 -3.02
C GLU A 415 -18.94 -8.06 -2.75
N SER A 416 -17.63 -8.37 -2.70
CA SER A 416 -17.13 -9.72 -2.36
C SER A 416 -17.18 -10.03 -0.86
N LEU A 417 -17.13 -9.05 0.05
CA LEU A 417 -17.16 -9.27 1.52
C LEU A 417 -18.39 -10.05 2.03
N ARG A 418 -19.45 -10.18 1.23
CA ARG A 418 -20.64 -10.97 1.59
C ARG A 418 -20.36 -12.47 1.59
N HIS A 419 -19.43 -12.93 0.76
CA HIS A 419 -19.11 -14.35 0.59
C HIS A 419 -18.12 -14.80 1.67
N GLU A 420 -18.36 -15.99 2.23
CA GLU A 420 -17.46 -16.59 3.21
C GLU A 420 -16.20 -17.12 2.53
N VAL A 421 -15.03 -16.64 2.95
CA VAL A 421 -13.74 -16.98 2.35
C VAL A 421 -12.81 -17.58 3.40
N VAL A 422 -13.03 -18.87 3.65
CA VAL A 422 -12.30 -19.73 4.58
C VAL A 422 -11.66 -20.87 3.79
N CYS A 423 -10.42 -21.24 4.12
CA CYS A 423 -9.66 -22.25 3.41
C CYS A 423 -10.28 -23.63 3.60
N ARG A 424 -10.29 -24.43 2.53
CA ARG A 424 -10.80 -25.80 2.51
C ARG A 424 -9.71 -26.86 2.68
N GLU A 425 -8.46 -26.46 2.47
CA GLU A 425 -7.27 -27.31 2.52
C GLU A 425 -6.02 -26.48 2.84
N ASN A 426 -4.94 -27.17 3.16
CA ASN A 426 -3.60 -26.63 3.44
C ASN A 426 -2.51 -27.47 2.75
N ASP A 427 -2.82 -28.10 1.61
CA ASP A 427 -1.93 -29.05 0.91
C ASP A 427 -0.59 -28.41 0.49
N ILE A 428 -0.57 -27.08 0.31
CA ILE A 428 0.65 -26.32 0.01
C ILE A 428 1.73 -26.49 1.08
N GLU A 429 1.36 -26.72 2.34
CA GLU A 429 2.31 -26.90 3.46
C GLU A 429 3.15 -28.18 3.32
N ARG A 430 2.67 -29.17 2.54
CA ARG A 430 3.43 -30.39 2.24
C ARG A 430 4.63 -30.13 1.33
N TYR A 431 4.56 -29.09 0.51
CA TYR A 431 5.59 -28.70 -0.46
C TYR A 431 6.41 -27.50 0.03
N VAL A 432 5.74 -26.53 0.64
CA VAL A 432 6.32 -25.31 1.19
C VAL A 432 5.97 -25.26 2.69
N PRO A 433 6.69 -26.00 3.55
CA PRO A 433 6.40 -26.03 4.97
C PRO A 433 6.60 -24.65 5.62
N PRO A 434 5.75 -24.25 6.58
CA PRO A 434 5.93 -23.01 7.32
C PRO A 434 7.14 -23.12 8.28
N PRO A 435 7.94 -22.06 8.46
CA PRO A 435 8.94 -22.01 9.53
C PRO A 435 8.26 -21.92 10.90
N ALA A 436 9.02 -22.18 11.98
CA ALA A 436 8.52 -22.06 13.34
C ALA A 436 7.94 -20.65 13.61
N GLY A 437 6.70 -20.59 14.09
CA GLY A 437 5.96 -19.34 14.31
C GLY A 437 5.13 -18.84 13.11
N ALA A 438 5.16 -19.55 11.98
CA ALA A 438 4.27 -19.34 10.84
C ALA A 438 3.25 -20.51 10.70
N PRO A 439 2.10 -20.34 10.02
CA PRO A 439 1.60 -19.07 9.48
C PRO A 439 1.30 -18.05 10.59
N TYR A 440 1.52 -16.76 10.31
CA TYR A 440 1.39 -15.72 11.32
C TYR A 440 -0.08 -15.50 11.70
N GLY A 441 -0.38 -15.56 12.99
CA GLY A 441 -1.68 -15.19 13.54
C GLY A 441 -2.05 -13.74 13.22
N PHE A 442 -3.35 -13.46 13.13
CA PHE A 442 -3.88 -12.17 12.67
C PHE A 442 -3.30 -10.98 13.44
N ASP A 443 -3.25 -11.09 14.78
CA ASP A 443 -2.73 -10.06 15.66
C ASP A 443 -1.24 -9.76 15.42
N GLU A 444 -0.44 -10.76 15.03
CA GLU A 444 0.98 -10.56 14.70
C GLU A 444 1.15 -10.00 13.28
N ALA A 445 0.34 -10.47 12.31
CA ALA A 445 0.27 -9.85 10.99
C ALA A 445 -0.05 -8.34 11.07
N LEU A 446 -0.95 -7.95 11.98
CA LEU A 446 -1.24 -6.55 12.31
C LEU A 446 -0.02 -5.84 12.94
N ARG A 447 0.64 -6.42 13.94
CA ARG A 447 1.84 -5.80 14.55
C ARG A 447 2.95 -5.56 13.53
N LEU A 448 3.17 -6.52 12.63
CA LEU A 448 4.17 -6.41 11.57
C LEU A 448 3.79 -5.34 10.55
N ALA A 449 2.52 -5.25 10.15
CA ALA A 449 2.02 -4.21 9.24
C ALA A 449 2.08 -2.79 9.85
N LEU A 450 1.89 -2.65 11.17
CA LEU A 450 1.89 -1.35 11.85
C LEU A 450 3.28 -0.91 12.34
N ARG A 451 4.27 -1.81 12.40
CA ARG A 451 5.60 -1.53 12.98
C ARG A 451 6.29 -0.34 12.31
N ARG A 452 6.39 -0.35 10.98
CA ARG A 452 7.08 0.73 10.25
C ARG A 452 6.32 2.05 10.13
N ILE A 453 5.00 2.10 10.33
CA ILE A 453 4.28 3.38 10.40
C ILE A 453 4.78 4.18 11.62
N LYS A 454 5.07 3.51 12.74
CA LYS A 454 5.67 4.11 13.93
C LYS A 454 7.18 4.44 13.77
N GLU A 455 7.93 3.72 12.91
CA GLU A 455 9.39 3.83 12.79
C GLU A 455 9.89 4.67 11.60
N ALA A 456 9.21 4.65 10.45
CA ALA A 456 9.59 5.43 9.26
C ALA A 456 9.44 6.95 9.47
N GLN A 457 8.59 7.35 10.42
CA GLN A 457 8.47 8.74 10.91
C GLN A 457 9.61 9.14 11.87
N VAL A 458 10.44 8.18 12.32
CA VAL A 458 11.55 8.35 13.29
C VAL A 458 12.89 7.99 12.62
N SER A 459 13.03 8.33 11.33
CA SER A 459 14.09 7.94 10.40
C SER A 459 15.49 8.56 10.66
N THR A 460 15.85 8.82 11.91
CA THR A 460 17.16 9.38 12.31
C THR A 460 17.82 8.66 13.49
N ARG A 461 17.25 7.55 13.99
CA ARG A 461 17.95 6.64 14.90
C ARG A 461 18.60 5.48 14.14
N TRP A 462 19.89 5.61 13.87
CA TRP A 462 20.80 4.56 13.34
C TRP A 462 20.91 3.30 14.24
N SER A 463 20.12 3.20 15.31
CA SER A 463 20.15 2.13 16.32
C SER A 463 18.90 1.23 16.30
N SER A 464 17.99 1.37 15.34
CA SER A 464 16.88 0.42 15.15
C SER A 464 17.41 -0.89 14.56
N ALA A 465 17.57 -1.91 15.40
CA ALA A 465 18.09 -3.24 15.04
C ALA A 465 17.06 -4.11 14.26
N SER A 466 16.39 -3.52 13.28
CA SER A 466 15.43 -4.15 12.36
C SER A 466 15.99 -4.03 10.94
N TRP A 467 16.26 -5.15 10.29
CA TRP A 467 16.80 -5.19 8.92
C TRP A 467 15.91 -4.40 7.94
N PRO A 468 16.49 -3.56 7.06
CA PRO A 468 15.77 -2.95 5.95
C PRO A 468 15.12 -4.00 5.03
N GLY A 469 13.96 -3.69 4.47
CA GLY A 469 13.32 -4.48 3.40
C GLY A 469 12.47 -5.68 3.82
N ALA A 470 11.85 -5.71 5.00
CA ALA A 470 10.95 -6.80 5.35
C ALA A 470 9.61 -6.69 4.57
N PRO A 471 8.94 -7.80 4.17
CA PRO A 471 7.78 -7.71 3.27
C PRO A 471 6.53 -7.00 3.80
N SER A 472 6.46 -6.74 5.10
CA SER A 472 5.37 -5.98 5.73
C SER A 472 5.57 -4.46 5.64
N ASP A 473 6.74 -4.01 5.20
CA ASP A 473 7.15 -2.62 5.20
C ASP A 473 6.56 -1.85 4.00
N PRO A 474 6.38 -0.52 4.09
CA PRO A 474 6.01 0.31 2.94
C PRO A 474 7.10 0.30 1.85
N LEU A 475 6.67 0.31 0.58
CA LEU A 475 7.51 0.44 -0.61
C LEU A 475 7.19 1.74 -1.39
N PRO A 476 8.15 2.31 -2.15
CA PRO A 476 7.88 3.47 -3.01
C PRO A 476 6.81 3.23 -4.10
N THR A 477 6.57 1.97 -4.45
CA THR A 477 5.51 1.54 -5.38
C THR A 477 4.13 1.38 -4.72
N ASP A 478 4.03 1.48 -3.39
CA ASP A 478 2.72 1.40 -2.74
C ASP A 478 1.87 2.64 -3.06
N PRO A 479 0.54 2.50 -3.14
CA PRO A 479 -0.33 3.64 -3.40
C PRO A 479 -0.29 4.69 -2.28
N ASP A 480 -0.47 5.97 -2.63
CA ASP A 480 -0.47 7.11 -1.70
C ASP A 480 -1.49 7.02 -0.55
N TRP A 481 -2.51 6.15 -0.67
CA TRP A 481 -3.50 5.85 0.36
C TRP A 481 -3.06 4.74 1.34
N SER A 482 -1.83 4.24 1.26
CA SER A 482 -1.31 3.22 2.16
C SER A 482 -0.67 3.81 3.44
N GLY A 483 -0.39 2.96 4.43
CA GLY A 483 0.61 3.28 5.46
C GLY A 483 0.24 4.35 6.50
N GLY A 484 -1.00 4.84 6.55
CA GLY A 484 -1.48 5.69 7.65
C GLY A 484 -2.52 6.74 7.23
N SER A 485 -2.94 7.56 8.19
CA SER A 485 -3.20 8.97 7.85
C SER A 485 -1.96 9.74 8.28
N LEU A 486 -1.30 10.40 7.33
CA LEU A 486 -0.28 11.39 7.59
C LEU A 486 -0.71 12.66 6.88
N TYR A 487 -0.99 13.70 7.66
CA TYR A 487 -1.30 15.01 7.12
C TYR A 487 -0.03 15.85 7.03
N THR A 488 0.06 16.61 5.94
CA THR A 488 1.24 17.40 5.61
C THR A 488 0.79 18.80 5.19
N ASP A 489 1.42 19.83 5.75
CA ASP A 489 1.36 21.20 5.24
C ASP A 489 2.79 21.60 4.85
N GLU A 490 3.01 21.82 3.55
CA GLU A 490 4.29 22.22 2.97
C GLU A 490 4.24 23.66 2.49
N ARG A 491 5.26 24.45 2.85
CA ARG A 491 5.46 25.84 2.42
C ARG A 491 6.89 26.00 1.95
N ALA A 492 7.05 26.68 0.82
CA ALA A 492 8.36 27.10 0.31
C ALA A 492 8.40 28.64 0.15
N LYS A 493 9.59 29.21 0.33
CA LYS A 493 9.90 30.61 0.02
C LYS A 493 11.33 30.73 -0.47
N ASP A 494 11.51 31.41 -1.59
CA ASP A 494 12.82 31.93 -2.00
C ASP A 494 13.33 32.96 -0.99
N VAL A 495 14.64 32.99 -0.79
CA VAL A 495 15.35 33.83 0.17
C VAL A 495 16.60 34.41 -0.50
N ASP A 496 16.78 35.72 -0.39
CA ASP A 496 17.88 36.46 -1.05
C ASP A 496 19.19 36.42 -0.24
N ALA A 497 19.17 35.76 0.92
CA ALA A 497 20.32 35.53 1.78
C ALA A 497 21.01 34.20 1.45
N SER A 498 22.26 34.04 1.89
CA SER A 498 23.00 32.78 1.74
C SER A 498 22.34 31.63 2.53
N PRO A 499 22.58 30.36 2.12
CA PRO A 499 22.13 29.19 2.88
C PRO A 499 22.56 29.22 4.36
N GLN A 500 23.73 29.78 4.64
CA GLN A 500 24.31 29.91 5.98
C GLN A 500 23.60 30.97 6.82
N GLU A 501 23.20 32.12 6.24
CA GLU A 501 22.42 33.14 6.94
C GLU A 501 21.00 32.65 7.27
N LEU A 502 20.33 32.02 6.29
CA LEU A 502 19.03 31.38 6.52
C LEU A 502 19.13 30.30 7.60
N TRP A 503 20.20 29.49 7.60
CA TRP A 503 20.41 28.49 8.64
C TRP A 503 20.58 29.10 10.04
N ARG A 504 21.28 30.23 10.19
CA ARG A 504 21.40 30.92 11.50
C ARG A 504 20.02 31.30 12.05
N VAL A 505 19.12 31.78 11.19
CA VAL A 505 17.74 32.12 11.59
C VAL A 505 16.97 30.87 12.02
N ILE A 506 17.10 29.75 11.30
CA ILE A 506 16.45 28.48 11.64
C ILE A 506 16.98 27.90 12.96
N GLU A 507 18.30 27.87 13.17
CA GLU A 507 18.92 27.40 14.43
C GLU A 507 18.64 28.36 15.60
N GLY A 508 18.29 29.62 15.31
CA GLY A 508 17.87 30.64 16.27
C GLY A 508 16.41 30.56 16.76
N ILE A 509 15.57 29.67 16.22
CA ILE A 509 14.14 29.57 16.58
C ILE A 509 13.93 29.19 18.06
N GLY A 510 12.94 29.81 18.71
CA GLY A 510 12.61 29.64 20.12
C GLY A 510 13.49 30.48 21.07
N GLY A 511 13.13 30.53 22.35
CA GLY A 511 13.74 31.47 23.29
C GLY A 511 13.34 32.92 22.96
N GLU A 512 14.25 33.88 23.11
CA GLU A 512 13.98 35.32 22.91
C GLU A 512 13.59 35.68 21.46
N ASN A 513 14.04 34.90 20.47
CA ASN A 513 13.66 35.07 19.06
C ASN A 513 12.22 34.61 18.75
N GLY A 514 11.63 33.78 19.63
CA GLY A 514 10.31 33.19 19.44
C GLY A 514 10.19 32.29 18.19
N TRP A 515 8.96 32.10 17.72
CA TRP A 515 8.63 31.18 16.61
C TRP A 515 8.34 31.88 15.28
N TYR A 516 8.78 33.14 15.12
CA TYR A 516 8.57 33.96 13.91
C TYR A 516 7.11 33.96 13.40
N SER A 517 6.12 33.75 14.27
CA SER A 517 4.70 33.61 13.93
C SER A 517 3.84 34.07 15.11
N LEU A 518 2.53 34.27 14.89
CA LEU A 518 1.63 34.96 15.84
C LEU A 518 1.83 34.53 17.30
N PRO A 519 2.46 35.36 18.16
CA PRO A 519 2.82 34.96 19.52
C PRO A 519 1.60 34.54 20.35
N LEU A 520 0.47 35.22 20.15
CA LEU A 520 -0.80 34.97 20.83
C LEU A 520 -1.33 33.55 20.61
N ALA A 521 -1.18 33.00 19.40
CA ALA A 521 -1.69 31.66 19.08
C ALA A 521 -0.89 30.57 19.80
N TRP A 522 0.43 30.76 19.90
CA TRP A 522 1.33 29.84 20.60
C TRP A 522 1.21 29.96 22.12
N SER A 523 0.99 31.17 22.66
CA SER A 523 0.71 31.36 24.09
C SER A 523 -0.63 30.75 24.52
N LEU A 524 -1.69 30.95 23.72
CA LEU A 524 -2.97 30.29 23.95
C LEU A 524 -2.85 28.76 23.88
N ARG A 525 -2.17 28.21 22.85
CA ARG A 525 -1.99 26.76 22.70
C ARG A 525 -1.17 26.16 23.84
N GLY A 526 -0.10 26.83 24.27
CA GLY A 526 0.73 26.43 25.41
C GLY A 526 0.00 26.46 26.75
N TRP A 527 -0.95 27.39 26.93
CA TRP A 527 -1.83 27.42 28.09
C TRP A 527 -2.85 26.26 28.09
N MET A 528 -3.48 25.99 26.94
CA MET A 528 -4.36 24.82 26.77
C MET A 528 -3.65 23.48 27.00
N ASP A 529 -2.37 23.36 26.58
CA ASP A 529 -1.55 22.18 26.86
C ASP A 529 -1.34 22.01 28.37
N ARG A 530 -0.99 23.10 29.08
CA ARG A 530 -0.79 23.09 30.52
C ARG A 530 -2.07 22.70 31.29
N LEU A 531 -3.23 23.21 30.89
CA LEU A 531 -4.53 22.85 31.48
C LEU A 531 -4.89 21.37 31.27
N THR A 532 -4.44 20.76 30.17
CA THR A 532 -4.67 19.34 29.89
C THR A 532 -3.56 18.43 30.44
N GLY A 533 -2.65 18.96 31.27
CA GLY A 533 -1.56 18.21 31.90
C GLY A 533 -0.35 17.94 31.00
N GLY A 534 -0.16 18.76 29.97
CA GLY A 534 1.03 18.80 29.13
C GLY A 534 2.15 19.71 29.67
N VAL A 535 3.22 19.85 28.89
CA VAL A 535 4.45 20.56 29.26
C VAL A 535 4.32 22.10 29.23
N GLY A 536 3.46 22.65 28.36
CA GLY A 536 3.30 24.08 28.18
C GLY A 536 4.55 24.81 27.66
N LEU A 537 4.58 26.14 27.82
CA LEU A 537 5.62 27.06 27.30
C LEU A 537 6.88 27.21 28.20
N ARG A 538 7.26 26.22 29.01
CA ARG A 538 8.39 26.38 29.94
C ARG A 538 9.37 25.20 29.98
N ARG A 539 10.22 25.15 28.95
CA ARG A 539 11.63 24.74 29.06
C ARG A 539 12.48 25.67 28.20
N GLY A 540 13.33 26.47 28.84
CA GLY A 540 14.27 27.35 28.14
C GLY A 540 15.35 26.56 27.39
N ARG A 541 15.92 27.19 26.35
CA ARG A 541 17.05 26.64 25.59
C ARG A 541 18.30 26.51 26.47
N ARG A 542 19.16 25.55 26.13
CA ARG A 542 20.48 25.37 26.76
C ARG A 542 21.52 26.37 26.22
N ASP A 543 21.35 26.77 24.97
CA ASP A 543 22.15 27.73 24.21
C ASP A 543 21.19 28.45 23.23
N ALA A 544 21.23 29.77 23.19
CA ALA A 544 20.34 30.59 22.35
C ALA A 544 20.75 30.59 20.86
N ALA A 545 22.01 30.32 20.54
CA ALA A 545 22.59 30.39 19.20
C ALA A 545 22.80 29.01 18.55
N ARG A 546 22.92 27.94 19.35
CA ARG A 546 23.07 26.56 18.82
C ARG A 546 22.04 25.58 19.35
N LEU A 547 21.70 24.59 18.52
CA LEU A 547 20.83 23.47 18.83
C LEU A 547 21.58 22.14 18.74
N ARG A 548 21.19 21.19 19.59
CA ARG A 548 21.65 19.80 19.58
C ARG A 548 20.46 18.84 19.60
N THR A 549 20.65 17.64 19.04
CA THR A 549 19.66 16.57 19.13
C THR A 549 19.31 16.28 20.59
N GLY A 550 18.01 16.28 20.90
CA GLY A 550 17.48 16.10 22.24
C GLY A 550 17.15 17.40 22.99
N ASP A 551 17.59 18.57 22.53
CA ASP A 551 17.27 19.86 23.17
C ASP A 551 15.75 20.15 23.13
N ALA A 552 15.25 20.87 24.15
CA ALA A 552 13.87 21.29 24.23
C ALA A 552 13.69 22.72 23.71
N LEU A 553 12.64 22.93 22.94
CA LEU A 553 12.19 24.21 22.38
C LEU A 553 10.73 24.40 22.75
N ASP A 554 10.50 24.98 23.93
CA ASP A 554 9.18 25.07 24.57
C ASP A 554 8.50 23.69 24.74
N PHE A 555 7.53 23.38 23.88
CA PHE A 555 6.78 22.13 23.81
C PHE A 555 7.20 21.24 22.63
N TRP A 556 8.32 21.55 21.98
CA TRP A 556 8.99 20.72 20.97
C TRP A 556 10.30 20.15 21.50
N ARG A 557 10.76 19.06 20.89
CA ARG A 557 12.11 18.51 21.09
C ARG A 557 12.82 18.40 19.75
N VAL A 558 14.09 18.79 19.69
CA VAL A 558 14.97 18.55 18.53
C VAL A 558 15.15 17.05 18.39
N GLU A 559 14.62 16.46 17.31
CA GLU A 559 14.71 15.03 17.03
C GLU A 559 15.83 14.72 16.03
N ALA A 560 16.11 15.64 15.11
CA ALA A 560 17.27 15.58 14.23
C ALA A 560 17.75 16.98 13.84
N ILE A 561 19.05 17.10 13.57
CA ILE A 561 19.67 18.32 13.05
C ILE A 561 20.83 17.97 12.12
N GLU A 562 20.73 18.36 10.85
CA GLU A 562 21.80 18.33 9.85
C GLU A 562 22.18 19.78 9.59
N ARG A 563 23.37 20.18 10.06
CA ARG A 563 23.77 21.59 10.12
C ARG A 563 23.86 22.19 8.73
N GLY A 564 23.15 23.29 8.52
CA GLY A 564 23.03 23.97 7.23
C GLY A 564 21.94 23.41 6.30
N GLN A 565 21.21 22.36 6.68
CA GLN A 565 20.30 21.65 5.77
C GLN A 565 18.93 21.30 6.37
N LEU A 566 18.86 20.72 7.57
CA LEU A 566 17.60 20.22 8.16
C LEU A 566 17.56 20.39 9.68
N LEU A 567 16.47 20.95 10.19
CA LEU A 567 16.06 20.87 11.60
C LEU A 567 14.71 20.14 11.67
N ARG A 568 14.64 19.01 12.38
CA ARG A 568 13.40 18.27 12.66
C ARG A 568 13.04 18.37 14.14
N LEU A 569 11.84 18.85 14.41
CA LEU A 569 11.28 19.04 15.75
C LEU A 569 10.08 18.11 15.94
N ARG A 570 10.02 17.38 17.06
CA ARG A 570 8.87 16.55 17.46
C ARG A 570 8.09 17.23 18.58
N ALA A 571 6.77 17.29 18.48
CA ALA A 571 5.92 17.84 19.51
C ALA A 571 5.90 16.95 20.77
N GLU A 572 5.95 17.58 21.95
CA GLU A 572 5.80 16.95 23.27
C GLU A 572 4.49 17.31 23.97
N MET A 573 3.74 18.29 23.44
CA MET A 573 2.41 18.66 23.91
C MET A 573 1.40 17.50 23.79
N ARG A 574 0.38 17.49 24.65
CA ARG A 574 -0.73 16.53 24.58
C ARG A 574 -1.57 16.82 23.33
N LEU A 575 -1.51 15.88 22.39
CA LEU A 575 -2.25 15.88 21.13
C LEU A 575 -2.92 14.52 20.91
N PRO A 576 -4.07 14.47 20.22
CA PRO A 576 -4.69 13.22 19.77
C PRO A 576 -3.97 12.65 18.53
N GLY A 577 -2.64 12.58 18.56
CA GLY A 577 -1.77 12.22 17.45
C GLY A 577 -0.32 12.61 17.73
N LEU A 578 0.57 12.34 16.77
CA LEU A 578 1.96 12.78 16.81
C LEU A 578 2.16 13.90 15.79
N ALA A 579 3.00 14.89 16.12
CA ALA A 579 3.27 16.04 15.25
C ALA A 579 4.77 16.29 15.12
N TRP A 580 5.20 16.67 13.92
CA TRP A 580 6.56 17.11 13.62
C TRP A 580 6.55 18.40 12.82
N LEU A 581 7.64 19.14 12.91
CA LEU A 581 7.93 20.30 12.08
C LEU A 581 9.35 20.13 11.53
N GLU A 582 9.48 20.03 10.21
CA GLU A 582 10.77 20.11 9.51
C GLU A 582 10.98 21.50 8.94
N LEU A 583 12.20 22.00 9.07
CA LEU A 583 12.67 23.25 8.51
C LEU A 583 13.94 22.92 7.71
N ARG A 584 13.96 23.28 6.43
CA ARG A 584 15.03 22.91 5.50
C ARG A 584 15.55 24.13 4.73
N VAL A 585 16.83 24.07 4.42
CA VAL A 585 17.51 24.96 3.48
C VAL A 585 17.83 24.16 2.23
N VAL A 586 17.40 24.65 1.07
CA VAL A 586 17.63 24.02 -0.23
C VAL A 586 18.37 25.01 -1.12
N THR A 587 19.50 24.59 -1.67
CA THR A 587 20.18 25.35 -2.74
C THR A 587 19.56 24.96 -4.08
N ARG A 588 19.02 25.95 -4.80
CA ARG A 588 18.44 25.78 -6.12
C ARG A 588 19.53 25.60 -7.18
N SER A 589 19.16 25.04 -8.33
CA SER A 589 20.07 24.79 -9.46
C SER A 589 20.61 26.07 -10.12
N ASP A 590 19.97 27.22 -9.88
CA ASP A 590 20.41 28.56 -10.29
C ASP A 590 21.31 29.26 -9.25
N GLY A 591 21.65 28.57 -8.15
CA GLY A 591 22.44 29.10 -7.04
C GLY A 591 21.63 29.88 -5.99
N GLY A 592 20.31 30.03 -6.17
CA GLY A 592 19.44 30.68 -5.19
C GLY A 592 19.22 29.85 -3.91
N THR A 593 18.83 30.51 -2.82
CA THR A 593 18.46 29.87 -1.55
C THR A 593 16.93 29.74 -1.45
N GLU A 594 16.44 28.55 -1.13
CA GLU A 594 15.04 28.30 -0.84
C GLU A 594 14.87 27.78 0.60
N TYR A 595 13.99 28.43 1.36
CA TYR A 595 13.47 27.94 2.62
C TYR A 595 12.30 26.99 2.37
N ARG A 596 12.36 25.76 2.91
CA ARG A 596 11.23 24.82 2.93
C ARG A 596 10.82 24.49 4.35
N GLN A 597 9.52 24.45 4.57
CA GLN A 597 8.89 24.12 5.85
C GLN A 597 7.83 23.04 5.65
N ARG A 598 7.84 22.03 6.51
CA ARG A 598 6.93 20.90 6.44
C ARG A 598 6.37 20.58 7.82
N ALA A 599 5.09 20.87 8.06
CA ALA A 599 4.39 20.42 9.26
C ALA A 599 3.75 19.06 8.97
N LEU A 600 4.09 18.05 9.77
CA LEU A 600 3.59 16.68 9.66
C LEU A 600 2.71 16.35 10.87
N PHE A 601 1.59 15.69 10.65
CA PHE A 601 0.72 15.23 11.72
C PHE A 601 0.15 13.83 11.43
N HIS A 602 0.45 12.91 12.34
CA HIS A 602 -0.09 11.55 12.34
C HIS A 602 -1.25 11.46 13.35
N PRO A 603 -2.52 11.63 12.94
CA PRO A 603 -3.68 11.51 13.82
C PRO A 603 -3.79 10.13 14.49
N ARG A 604 -4.23 10.10 15.77
CA ARG A 604 -4.59 8.87 16.48
C ARG A 604 -6.12 8.74 16.56
N GLY A 605 -6.68 7.93 15.67
CA GLY A 605 -8.13 7.70 15.55
C GLY A 605 -8.93 8.98 15.21
N LEU A 606 -10.26 8.91 15.30
CA LEU A 606 -11.16 10.03 14.95
C LEU A 606 -10.83 11.35 15.66
N ALA A 607 -10.45 11.33 16.94
CA ALA A 607 -10.08 12.55 17.67
C ALA A 607 -8.89 13.28 17.02
N GLY A 608 -7.91 12.52 16.50
CA GLY A 608 -6.80 13.08 15.73
C GLY A 608 -7.26 13.68 14.40
N GLN A 609 -8.12 12.97 13.68
CA GLN A 609 -8.66 13.45 12.40
C GLN A 609 -9.38 14.79 12.60
N LEU A 610 -10.30 14.85 13.56
CA LEU A 610 -11.06 16.08 13.90
C LEU A 610 -10.14 17.21 14.38
N TYR A 611 -9.11 16.90 15.18
CA TYR A 611 -8.12 17.90 15.60
C TYR A 611 -7.46 18.56 14.39
N TRP A 612 -6.89 17.79 13.46
CA TRP A 612 -6.24 18.35 12.27
C TRP A 612 -7.17 19.24 11.46
N TRP A 613 -8.38 18.77 11.16
CA TRP A 613 -9.35 19.56 10.39
C TRP A 613 -9.83 20.82 11.11
N SER A 614 -9.88 20.82 12.44
CA SER A 614 -10.22 22.02 13.23
C SER A 614 -9.12 23.08 13.22
N VAL A 615 -7.84 22.69 13.13
CA VAL A 615 -6.69 23.62 13.11
C VAL A 615 -6.24 24.00 11.69
N SER A 616 -6.57 23.20 10.68
CA SER A 616 -6.17 23.38 9.28
C SER A 616 -6.46 24.79 8.71
N PRO A 617 -7.63 25.43 8.95
CA PRO A 617 -7.87 26.80 8.49
C PRO A 617 -6.85 27.83 9.02
N PHE A 618 -6.31 27.59 10.22
CA PHE A 618 -5.33 28.47 10.86
C PHE A 618 -3.88 28.19 10.42
N HIS A 619 -3.60 27.06 9.76
CA HIS A 619 -2.27 26.75 9.25
C HIS A 619 -1.79 27.78 8.22
N ALA A 620 -2.70 28.33 7.40
CA ALA A 620 -2.39 29.41 6.48
C ALA A 620 -1.75 30.62 7.20
N LEU A 621 -2.34 31.00 8.34
CA LEU A 621 -1.93 32.13 9.16
C LEU A 621 -0.67 31.84 10.00
N VAL A 622 -0.60 30.68 10.65
CA VAL A 622 0.52 30.29 11.54
C VAL A 622 1.76 29.92 10.74
N PHE A 623 1.68 28.87 9.91
CA PHE A 623 2.83 28.37 9.14
C PHE A 623 3.19 29.28 7.97
N GLY A 624 2.21 29.92 7.32
CA GLY A 624 2.46 30.95 6.32
C GLY A 624 2.96 32.28 6.90
N GLY A 625 2.68 32.58 8.17
CA GLY A 625 3.34 33.65 8.92
C GLY A 625 4.81 33.31 9.20
N MET A 626 5.05 32.12 9.77
CA MET A 626 6.39 31.59 10.08
C MET A 626 7.33 31.65 8.87
N ALA A 627 6.95 31.07 7.74
CA ALA A 627 7.78 31.03 6.53
C ALA A 627 8.13 32.43 5.99
N ARG A 628 7.17 33.36 5.98
CA ARG A 628 7.43 34.75 5.56
C ARG A 628 8.39 35.47 6.50
N ASN A 629 8.21 35.31 7.80
CA ASN A 629 9.01 36.04 8.79
C ASN A 629 10.44 35.48 8.91
N ILE A 630 10.65 34.17 8.74
CA ILE A 630 11.98 33.55 8.67
C ILE A 630 12.73 34.05 7.43
N ALA A 631 12.11 34.02 6.24
CA ALA A 631 12.70 34.58 5.03
C ALA A 631 13.02 36.09 5.19
N THR A 632 12.10 36.87 5.76
CA THR A 632 12.31 38.30 6.04
C THR A 632 13.48 38.53 7.01
N ALA A 633 13.63 37.71 8.05
CA ALA A 633 14.72 37.82 9.00
C ALA A 633 16.08 37.48 8.37
N ALA A 634 16.14 36.44 7.55
CA ALA A 634 17.34 36.05 6.82
C ALA A 634 17.80 37.15 5.84
N ASN A 635 16.86 37.74 5.09
CA ASN A 635 17.14 38.88 4.21
C ASN A 635 17.66 40.11 4.98
N LYS A 636 17.18 40.36 6.21
CA LYS A 636 17.66 41.48 7.05
C LYS A 636 19.08 41.29 7.59
N SER A 637 19.52 40.05 7.85
CA SER A 637 20.91 39.79 8.27
C SER A 637 21.95 40.08 7.17
N ARG A 638 21.57 39.95 5.90
CA ARG A 638 22.40 40.36 4.76
C ARG A 638 22.67 41.87 4.78
N ASP A 639 21.61 42.65 4.99
CA ASP A 639 21.64 44.12 4.96
C ASP A 639 22.49 44.76 6.08
N THR A 640 22.61 44.07 7.23
CA THR A 640 23.49 44.48 8.34
C THR A 640 24.94 44.09 8.10
N THR A 641 25.19 42.97 7.43
CA THR A 641 26.56 42.51 7.10
C THR A 641 27.17 43.37 5.98
N VAL A 642 26.37 43.79 4.99
CA VAL A 642 26.82 44.67 3.88
C VAL A 642 27.07 46.12 4.34
N LYS A 643 26.41 46.59 5.40
CA LYS A 643 26.61 47.97 5.92
C LYS A 643 27.81 48.13 6.86
N HIS A 644 28.54 47.06 7.17
CA HIS A 644 29.71 47.04 8.06
C HIS A 644 30.93 46.34 7.43
N GLY A 645 30.90 46.10 6.11
CA GLY A 645 32.00 45.54 5.32
C GLY A 645 32.68 46.59 4.46
#